data_AF-A0A9P8F914-F1
#
_entry.id   AF-A0A9P8F914-F1
#
_cell.length_a   1.000
_cell.length_b   1.000
_cell.length_c   1.000
_cell.angle_alpha   90.00
_cell.angle_beta   90.00
_cell.angle_gamma   90.00
#
_symmetry.space_group_name_H-M   'P 1'
#
loop_
_entity.id
_entity.type
_entity.pdbx_description
1 polymer ?
#
loop_
_entity_poly.entity_id
_entity_poly.type
_entity_poly.pdbx_seq_one_letter_code
_entity_poly.pdbx_strand_id
1 'polypeptide(L)'
;MAGPGSRMSVYSNHSSAPRPAQPSAQLSTTTLLNALHSVWTNGQPYPLESSTSLVVNTWVTSMVVGPDGRTGGTVDAELGRRAWEHARRRAEDGCVVLGSLHESTPSLLSPFLASLPIAVPTTLYTALNAIRPFLYSVTPRNPSAAQHNGLAAVLNLNLEGELTGASLSLSSSGINVAKGLTDVPAEIGYRAFDVFYYLLASASATEKEFLNLQEPKAYALLKKTDTYTPPLYLPTADDAAAADDFRASLKEIGIKGAALRNMLSVVAAILKLGETMGFLVDEDVLENVCEEVADLLDFDTAVLTKKCDTMERQTLMAAIYEALVDWVIARANEAIRMELRNGGLANSSSGSDTENSGGILTPPPGDEGADTVNLTILDLPSVTLGKAMALRTVFDDSTGINLEMKEDGVPSYHVGSSIIREMTDAVNDNAAELELPNSVATREREEVLDRRETLLEKVGVETEADSFLRRLIYPVDGEGVQLGKHGRFSLMNLLGSSRVWFQLALHPTDESPASLANHSPNSFQWSAGSVSSQIRSWRLPEWANHRNKKLDYTADFDLNEFQERYARLGCQLGRDGVESWVMERGWSNGEVVIGHERIWIREAPWWEAESMLDLKPMDPSMDDAAGPFGGQYQVSTPMVEDGFYQQPYHDNPSNPFLSRNQSFASRSQLGAKSIAPSKAPTQQGRPGDYGLGTKGDNKYGDVTYYGEVEDGDAKVITEVPITFSRKAWIWTTWALTFYIPSPALRYIGRMKRPDVRQAWREKFALMIIIFIINATVVFYIVGFGKLLCPNMNKAWNAKEVGYHAASNDYYVSFRGHVYDLTKFHKTQHSDGVIQTTTANMEPFGGTDVSEYIVPPLSIACPGLVGTSTTISLTSNTTLEYPQATHSSGPTAAPDTNSALHNINWYAQTFLPKMKEFYKGDLVVKKSKIKSEGQDENHYWFTLGNKLYDLTDYFHTLDLMNDLDTYKFFPDEFTSIVQSNPGLDIKSEFDQKITNPTNHSAITQCLDNMFYAGKVDFRDTPRCQVNNYILLAFTIILCTVIVVKFLAALQFGSKPRPAPQD
;
A
#
# COMPACT_ATOMS: atom_id res chain seq x y z
N MET A 1 -48.58 -28.24 -23.64
CA MET A 1 -48.62 -29.23 -24.74
C MET A 1 -47.25 -29.25 -25.40
N ALA A 2 -46.71 -30.46 -25.58
CA ALA A 2 -45.31 -30.73 -25.89
C ALA A 2 -44.92 -30.52 -27.35
N GLY A 3 -43.66 -30.14 -27.56
CA GLY A 3 -42.88 -30.30 -28.79
C GLY A 3 -41.41 -29.98 -28.51
N PRO A 4 -40.44 -30.88 -28.78
CA PRO A 4 -39.03 -30.59 -28.55
C PRO A 4 -38.49 -29.73 -29.69
N GLY A 5 -38.14 -28.48 -29.40
CA GLY A 5 -37.54 -27.55 -30.36
C GLY A 5 -36.05 -27.85 -30.54
N SER A 6 -35.67 -28.13 -31.77
CA SER A 6 -34.32 -28.41 -32.27
C SER A 6 -33.24 -27.47 -31.72
N ARG A 7 -32.19 -28.04 -31.11
CA ARG A 7 -30.86 -27.42 -30.99
C ARG A 7 -30.30 -27.18 -32.40
N MET A 8 -30.54 -25.99 -32.95
CA MET A 8 -29.82 -25.51 -34.13
C MET A 8 -28.46 -24.99 -33.68
N SER A 9 -27.40 -25.67 -34.12
CA SER A 9 -26.01 -25.27 -33.94
C SER A 9 -25.76 -23.91 -34.62
N VAL A 10 -25.39 -22.91 -33.83
CA VAL A 10 -24.86 -21.62 -34.35
C VAL A 10 -23.41 -21.77 -34.86
N TYR A 11 -22.81 -22.96 -34.68
CA TYR A 11 -21.42 -23.28 -34.98
C TYR A 11 -21.03 -23.34 -36.47
N SER A 12 -21.93 -23.07 -37.41
CA SER A 12 -21.64 -23.13 -38.86
C SER A 12 -21.63 -21.80 -39.60
N ASN A 13 -21.93 -20.66 -38.95
CA ASN A 13 -21.91 -19.36 -39.63
C ASN A 13 -20.60 -18.56 -39.48
N HIS A 14 -19.67 -18.99 -38.62
CA HIS A 14 -18.37 -18.30 -38.44
C HIS A 14 -17.22 -18.93 -39.22
N SER A 15 -17.36 -20.16 -39.73
CA SER A 15 -16.34 -20.80 -40.58
C SER A 15 -16.39 -20.35 -42.05
N SER A 16 -17.37 -19.52 -42.42
CA SER A 16 -17.49 -18.92 -43.75
C SER A 16 -17.71 -17.40 -43.71
N ALA A 17 -17.30 -16.73 -42.63
CA ALA A 17 -17.18 -15.28 -42.64
C ALA A 17 -15.89 -14.91 -43.39
N PRO A 18 -15.91 -13.99 -44.37
CA PRO A 18 -14.67 -13.47 -44.92
C PRO A 18 -13.84 -12.91 -43.76
N ARG A 19 -12.51 -13.14 -43.77
CA ARG A 19 -11.55 -12.50 -42.85
C ARG A 19 -12.08 -11.10 -42.53
N PRO A 20 -12.28 -10.70 -41.26
CA PRO A 20 -12.57 -9.31 -40.97
C PRO A 20 -11.41 -8.53 -41.56
N ALA A 21 -11.64 -7.91 -42.70
CA ALA A 21 -10.62 -7.17 -43.40
C ALA A 21 -10.17 -6.10 -42.41
N GLN A 22 -8.88 -6.08 -42.09
CA GLN A 22 -8.30 -4.93 -41.42
C GLN A 22 -8.84 -3.68 -42.13
N PRO A 23 -9.48 -2.74 -41.42
CA PRO A 23 -9.80 -1.47 -42.05
C PRO A 23 -8.46 -0.81 -42.39
N SER A 24 -8.05 -0.96 -43.65
CA SER A 24 -6.93 -0.21 -44.22
C SER A 24 -7.21 1.30 -44.19
N ALA A 25 -8.47 1.68 -44.00
CA ALA A 25 -8.94 3.04 -43.76
C ALA A 25 -8.73 3.47 -42.29
N GLN A 26 -8.14 4.65 -42.11
CA GLN A 26 -8.04 5.31 -40.80
C GLN A 26 -9.44 5.57 -40.23
N LEU A 27 -9.70 5.10 -39.00
CA LEU A 27 -10.95 5.39 -38.31
C LEU A 27 -11.01 6.89 -38.00
N SER A 28 -12.09 7.55 -38.41
CA SER A 28 -12.33 8.98 -38.15
C SER A 28 -13.46 9.14 -37.13
N THR A 29 -13.53 10.32 -36.48
CA THR A 29 -14.66 10.65 -35.60
C THR A 29 -16.02 10.51 -36.30
N THR A 30 -16.10 10.88 -37.59
CA THR A 30 -17.34 10.82 -38.38
C THR A 30 -17.77 9.39 -38.71
N THR A 31 -16.81 8.53 -39.06
CA THR A 31 -17.10 7.11 -39.35
C THR A 31 -17.54 6.37 -38.10
N LEU A 32 -16.85 6.61 -36.98
CA LEU A 32 -17.23 6.04 -35.68
C LEU A 32 -18.61 6.52 -35.21
N LEU A 33 -18.93 7.81 -35.36
CA LEU A 33 -20.23 8.36 -34.98
C LEU A 33 -21.38 7.72 -35.76
N ASN A 34 -21.23 7.55 -37.08
CA ASN A 34 -22.24 6.91 -37.91
C ASN A 34 -22.43 5.43 -37.56
N ALA A 35 -21.32 4.72 -37.26
CA ALA A 35 -21.37 3.33 -36.82
C ALA A 35 -22.11 3.21 -35.47
N LEU A 36 -21.76 4.05 -34.49
CA LEU A 36 -22.40 4.05 -33.17
C LEU A 36 -23.89 4.39 -33.24
N HIS A 37 -24.30 5.32 -34.11
CA HIS A 37 -25.71 5.62 -34.31
C HIS A 37 -26.49 4.40 -34.82
N SER A 38 -25.94 3.69 -35.82
CA SER A 38 -26.54 2.47 -36.36
C SER A 38 -26.63 1.35 -35.31
N VAL A 39 -25.55 1.17 -34.55
CA VAL A 39 -25.45 0.13 -33.52
C VAL A 39 -26.39 0.43 -32.34
N TRP A 40 -26.49 1.69 -31.93
CA TRP A 40 -27.42 2.15 -30.91
C TRP A 40 -28.88 1.93 -31.32
N THR A 41 -29.27 2.24 -32.56
CA THR A 41 -30.63 1.97 -33.05
C THR A 41 -31.00 0.48 -33.03
N ASN A 42 -30.01 -0.42 -33.10
CA ASN A 42 -30.21 -1.86 -33.08
C ASN A 42 -30.00 -2.47 -31.67
N GLY A 43 -29.63 -1.67 -30.67
CA GLY A 43 -29.32 -2.16 -29.32
C GLY A 43 -28.19 -3.20 -29.32
N GLN A 44 -27.15 -2.98 -30.13
CA GLN A 44 -25.99 -3.87 -30.25
C GLN A 44 -24.73 -3.20 -29.66
N PRO A 45 -23.69 -3.96 -29.30
CA PRO A 45 -22.36 -3.40 -29.00
C PRO A 45 -21.58 -3.11 -30.29
N TYR A 46 -20.61 -2.18 -30.22
CA TYR A 46 -19.65 -1.91 -31.30
C TYR A 46 -18.23 -2.29 -30.87
N PRO A 47 -17.59 -3.30 -31.47
CA PRO A 47 -16.19 -3.61 -31.17
C PRO A 47 -15.28 -2.54 -31.80
N LEU A 48 -14.54 -1.81 -30.97
CA LEU A 48 -13.56 -0.80 -31.42
C LEU A 48 -12.27 -1.47 -31.90
N GLU A 49 -11.84 -2.48 -31.14
CA GLU A 49 -10.72 -3.38 -31.40
C GLU A 49 -10.97 -4.71 -30.68
N SER A 50 -10.01 -5.63 -30.68
CA SER A 50 -10.22 -6.96 -30.10
C SER A 50 -10.49 -6.94 -28.60
N SER A 51 -9.83 -6.04 -27.86
CA SER A 51 -9.90 -5.90 -26.40
C SER A 51 -10.80 -4.77 -25.89
N THR A 52 -11.35 -3.93 -26.78
CA THR A 52 -12.20 -2.78 -26.42
C THR A 52 -13.51 -2.77 -27.20
N SER A 53 -14.63 -2.65 -26.50
CA SER A 53 -15.96 -2.44 -27.07
C SER A 53 -16.62 -1.14 -26.59
N LEU A 54 -17.51 -0.61 -27.42
CA LEU A 54 -18.29 0.59 -27.15
C LEU A 54 -19.78 0.22 -27.10
N VAL A 55 -20.46 0.68 -26.07
CA VAL A 55 -21.91 0.50 -25.90
C VAL A 55 -22.57 1.85 -25.65
N VAL A 56 -23.79 2.05 -26.12
CA VAL A 56 -24.52 3.31 -25.93
C VAL A 56 -25.74 3.03 -25.07
N ASN A 57 -25.76 3.56 -23.84
CA ASN A 57 -26.80 3.30 -22.86
C ASN A 57 -27.29 4.58 -22.19
N THR A 58 -28.59 4.62 -21.91
CA THR A 58 -29.27 5.55 -21.01
C THR A 58 -29.88 4.78 -19.84
N TRP A 59 -30.25 5.50 -18.78
CA TRP A 59 -31.01 4.92 -17.67
C TRP A 59 -32.35 4.29 -18.11
N VAL A 60 -32.99 4.81 -19.17
CA VAL A 60 -34.22 4.23 -19.71
C VAL A 60 -33.92 2.91 -20.42
N THR A 61 -32.89 2.87 -21.27
CA THR A 61 -32.51 1.64 -21.97
C THR A 61 -32.07 0.54 -21.00
N SER A 62 -31.52 0.90 -19.82
CA SER A 62 -31.22 -0.09 -18.79
C SER A 62 -32.44 -0.73 -18.16
N MET A 63 -33.61 -0.07 -18.19
CA MET A 63 -34.87 -0.61 -17.66
C MET A 63 -35.61 -1.49 -18.66
N VAL A 64 -35.27 -1.39 -19.95
CA VAL A 64 -35.91 -2.17 -21.02
C VAL A 64 -35.18 -3.50 -21.19
N VAL A 65 -35.93 -4.55 -21.47
CA VAL A 65 -35.37 -5.86 -21.86
C VAL A 65 -34.73 -5.71 -23.23
N GLY A 66 -33.42 -5.94 -23.31
CA GLY A 66 -32.67 -5.86 -24.55
C GLY A 66 -33.05 -6.97 -25.55
N PRO A 67 -32.54 -6.90 -26.79
CA PRO A 67 -32.75 -7.94 -27.80
C PRO A 67 -32.32 -9.34 -27.35
N ASP A 68 -31.35 -9.40 -26.44
CA ASP A 68 -30.82 -10.63 -25.84
C ASP A 68 -31.74 -11.24 -24.76
N GLY A 69 -32.88 -10.62 -24.46
CA GLY A 69 -33.82 -11.07 -23.43
C GLY A 69 -33.40 -10.71 -21.99
N ARG A 70 -32.29 -9.99 -21.81
CA ARG A 70 -31.76 -9.55 -20.52
C ARG A 70 -32.15 -8.10 -20.21
N THR A 71 -32.43 -7.81 -18.95
CA THR A 71 -32.63 -6.43 -18.45
C THR A 71 -31.29 -5.80 -18.09
N GLY A 72 -31.14 -4.48 -18.24
CA GLY A 72 -29.92 -3.76 -17.85
C GLY A 72 -29.18 -3.04 -18.98
N GLY A 73 -29.77 -2.97 -20.18
CA GLY A 73 -29.22 -2.24 -21.32
C GLY A 73 -28.27 -3.09 -22.17
N THR A 74 -27.59 -2.45 -23.10
CA THR A 74 -26.73 -3.11 -24.07
C THR A 74 -25.36 -3.39 -23.46
N VAL A 75 -24.93 -4.66 -23.48
CA VAL A 75 -23.60 -5.10 -23.02
C VAL A 75 -22.98 -6.03 -24.05
N ASP A 76 -21.65 -6.05 -24.15
CA ASP A 76 -20.93 -6.91 -25.06
C ASP A 76 -20.61 -8.27 -24.43
N ALA A 77 -21.46 -9.26 -24.74
CA ALA A 77 -21.24 -10.63 -24.29
C ALA A 77 -20.02 -11.29 -24.97
N GLU A 78 -19.67 -10.87 -26.18
CA GLU A 78 -18.55 -11.42 -26.93
C GLU A 78 -17.21 -10.98 -26.32
N LEU A 79 -17.12 -9.73 -25.85
CA LEU A 79 -15.97 -9.26 -25.08
C LEU A 79 -15.78 -10.08 -23.79
N GLY A 80 -16.86 -10.31 -23.04
CA GLY A 80 -16.84 -11.14 -21.84
C GLY A 80 -16.43 -12.58 -22.14
N ARG A 81 -16.89 -13.15 -23.26
CA ARG A 81 -16.47 -14.46 -23.74
C ARG A 81 -14.98 -14.51 -24.03
N ARG A 82 -14.42 -13.54 -24.76
CA ARG A 82 -12.97 -13.50 -25.04
C ARG A 82 -12.15 -13.44 -23.75
N ALA A 83 -12.50 -12.54 -22.84
CA ALA A 83 -11.80 -12.43 -21.56
C ALA A 83 -11.84 -13.75 -20.76
N TRP A 84 -12.97 -14.46 -20.76
CA TRP A 84 -13.10 -15.79 -20.15
C TRP A 84 -12.26 -16.86 -20.86
N GLU A 85 -12.23 -16.86 -22.20
CA GLU A 85 -11.44 -17.83 -22.96
C GLU A 85 -9.93 -17.62 -22.78
N HIS A 86 -9.49 -16.37 -22.65
CA HIS A 86 -8.11 -16.04 -22.28
C HIS A 86 -7.80 -16.57 -20.88
N ALA A 87 -8.62 -16.25 -19.88
CA ALA A 87 -8.41 -16.74 -18.51
C ALA A 87 -8.27 -18.27 -18.47
N ARG A 88 -9.18 -18.98 -19.14
CA ARG A 88 -9.18 -20.44 -19.18
C ARG A 88 -8.02 -21.05 -19.97
N ARG A 89 -7.78 -20.59 -21.22
CA ARG A 89 -6.85 -21.24 -22.15
C ARG A 89 -5.40 -20.80 -21.95
N ARG A 90 -5.17 -19.52 -21.59
CA ARG A 90 -3.85 -18.94 -21.34
C ARG A 90 -3.41 -19.07 -19.88
N ALA A 91 -4.33 -19.40 -18.97
CA ALA A 91 -4.08 -19.36 -17.53
C ALA A 91 -3.61 -17.98 -17.05
N GLU A 92 -4.13 -16.90 -17.66
CA GLU A 92 -3.78 -15.51 -17.33
C GLU A 92 -4.91 -14.82 -16.56
N ASP A 93 -4.55 -14.00 -15.56
CA ASP A 93 -5.51 -13.16 -14.86
C ASP A 93 -6.06 -12.08 -15.81
N GLY A 94 -7.39 -11.93 -15.84
CA GLY A 94 -8.10 -10.98 -16.69
C GLY A 94 -8.81 -9.90 -15.88
N CYS A 95 -8.85 -8.67 -16.41
CA CYS A 95 -9.61 -7.57 -15.83
C CYS A 95 -10.46 -6.90 -16.92
N VAL A 96 -11.78 -6.94 -16.79
CA VAL A 96 -12.72 -6.22 -17.65
C VAL A 96 -13.15 -4.94 -16.96
N VAL A 97 -12.80 -3.81 -17.55
CA VAL A 97 -13.12 -2.48 -17.08
C VAL A 97 -14.39 -1.99 -17.75
N LEU A 98 -15.41 -1.70 -16.96
CA LEU A 98 -16.63 -1.02 -17.37
C LEU A 98 -16.45 0.48 -17.11
N GLY A 99 -16.18 1.24 -18.18
CA GLY A 99 -15.90 2.67 -18.10
C GLY A 99 -17.09 3.51 -18.56
N SER A 100 -17.47 4.52 -17.77
CA SER A 100 -18.45 5.53 -18.19
C SER A 100 -17.78 6.72 -18.90
N LEU A 101 -18.31 7.14 -20.05
CA LEU A 101 -17.88 8.36 -20.75
C LEU A 101 -18.71 9.59 -20.39
N HIS A 102 -19.81 9.41 -19.66
CA HIS A 102 -20.75 10.48 -19.33
C HIS A 102 -21.47 10.21 -18.00
N GLU A 103 -21.60 11.23 -17.15
CA GLU A 103 -22.12 11.10 -15.77
C GLU A 103 -23.53 10.49 -15.69
N SER A 104 -24.34 10.65 -16.73
CA SER A 104 -25.70 10.09 -16.83
C SER A 104 -25.79 8.62 -17.24
N THR A 105 -24.67 7.96 -17.56
CA THR A 105 -24.72 6.53 -17.90
C THR A 105 -24.98 5.67 -16.65
N PRO A 106 -25.84 4.66 -16.72
CA PRO A 106 -26.03 3.72 -15.62
C PRO A 106 -24.81 2.79 -15.47
N SER A 107 -24.65 2.19 -14.28
CA SER A 107 -23.71 1.08 -14.07
C SER A 107 -24.14 -0.14 -14.89
N LEU A 108 -23.17 -0.80 -15.51
CA LEU A 108 -23.38 -2.00 -16.34
C LEU A 108 -22.84 -3.28 -15.66
N LEU A 109 -22.49 -3.22 -14.38
CA LEU A 109 -21.85 -4.33 -13.66
C LEU A 109 -22.74 -5.59 -13.64
N SER A 110 -23.96 -5.50 -13.10
CA SER A 110 -24.89 -6.62 -13.03
C SER A 110 -25.27 -7.22 -14.41
N PRO A 111 -25.63 -6.43 -15.44
CA PRO A 111 -25.95 -6.98 -16.75
C PRO A 111 -24.73 -7.57 -17.46
N PHE A 112 -23.52 -7.07 -17.21
CA PHE A 112 -22.29 -7.66 -17.74
C PHE A 112 -21.97 -8.99 -17.04
N LEU A 113 -22.10 -9.09 -15.72
CA LEU A 113 -21.93 -10.37 -15.01
C LEU A 113 -22.90 -11.44 -15.52
N ALA A 114 -24.14 -11.05 -15.83
CA ALA A 114 -25.13 -11.94 -16.43
C ALA A 114 -24.86 -12.26 -17.92
N SER A 115 -23.93 -11.58 -18.58
CA SER A 115 -23.52 -11.86 -19.97
C SER A 115 -22.43 -12.93 -20.06
N LEU A 116 -21.69 -13.13 -18.97
CA LEU A 116 -20.54 -14.02 -18.95
C LEU A 116 -20.96 -15.47 -19.18
N PRO A 117 -20.13 -16.28 -19.87
CA PRO A 117 -20.38 -17.70 -20.10
C PRO A 117 -20.11 -18.55 -18.83
N ILE A 118 -20.49 -18.05 -17.65
CA ILE A 118 -20.23 -18.65 -16.34
C ILE A 118 -21.54 -18.71 -15.54
N ALA A 119 -21.75 -19.79 -14.79
CA ALA A 119 -22.86 -19.88 -13.84
C ALA A 119 -22.56 -19.05 -12.59
N VAL A 120 -22.92 -17.77 -12.61
CA VAL A 120 -22.73 -16.85 -11.48
C VAL A 120 -23.75 -17.16 -10.36
N PRO A 121 -23.33 -17.28 -9.09
CA PRO A 121 -24.23 -17.58 -7.96
C PRO A 121 -25.27 -16.50 -7.76
N THR A 122 -26.49 -16.88 -7.37
CA THR A 122 -27.57 -15.92 -7.09
C THR A 122 -27.24 -15.01 -5.91
N THR A 123 -26.50 -15.51 -4.91
CA THR A 123 -26.08 -14.68 -3.75
C THR A 123 -25.17 -13.53 -4.17
N LEU A 124 -24.43 -13.62 -5.30
CA LEU A 124 -23.64 -12.49 -5.79
C LEU A 124 -24.54 -11.32 -6.20
N TYR A 125 -25.65 -11.59 -6.89
CA TYR A 125 -26.62 -10.56 -7.26
C TYR A 125 -27.36 -10.01 -6.03
N THR A 126 -27.73 -10.88 -5.09
CA THR A 126 -28.31 -10.46 -3.81
C THR A 126 -27.34 -9.57 -3.03
N ALA A 127 -26.05 -9.90 -2.99
CA ALA A 127 -25.00 -9.09 -2.39
C ALA A 127 -24.85 -7.72 -3.05
N LEU A 128 -24.84 -7.66 -4.39
CA LEU A 128 -24.81 -6.39 -5.12
C LEU A 128 -26.03 -5.52 -4.79
N ASN A 129 -27.23 -6.12 -4.70
CA ASN A 129 -28.44 -5.40 -4.29
C ASN A 129 -28.37 -4.90 -2.84
N ALA A 130 -27.78 -5.67 -1.93
CA ALA A 130 -27.58 -5.27 -0.54
C ALA A 130 -26.56 -4.12 -0.40
N ILE A 131 -25.51 -4.09 -1.23
CA ILE A 131 -24.46 -3.07 -1.16
C ILE A 131 -24.89 -1.77 -1.88
N ARG A 132 -25.73 -1.87 -2.91
CA ARG A 132 -26.11 -0.74 -3.78
C ARG A 132 -26.57 0.51 -3.01
N PRO A 133 -27.47 0.47 -2.00
CA PRO A 133 -27.91 1.69 -1.32
C PRO A 133 -26.81 2.43 -0.55
N PHE A 134 -25.71 1.75 -0.23
CA PHE A 134 -24.54 2.36 0.42
C PHE A 134 -23.58 3.04 -0.57
N LEU A 135 -23.66 2.69 -1.85
CA LEU A 135 -22.72 3.18 -2.86
C LEU A 135 -23.35 4.17 -3.84
N TYR A 136 -24.68 4.33 -3.81
CA TYR A 136 -25.44 5.09 -4.80
C TYR A 136 -26.18 6.27 -4.17
N SER A 137 -26.33 7.34 -4.95
CA SER A 137 -27.17 8.48 -4.62
C SER A 137 -27.86 9.05 -5.85
N VAL A 138 -28.94 9.79 -5.62
CA VAL A 138 -29.67 10.49 -6.70
C VAL A 138 -28.99 11.83 -6.99
N THR A 139 -28.81 12.11 -8.28
CA THR A 139 -28.36 13.41 -8.78
C THR A 139 -29.29 13.91 -9.89
N PRO A 140 -29.31 15.22 -10.21
CA PRO A 140 -30.13 15.74 -11.31
C PRO A 140 -29.82 15.13 -12.68
N ARG A 141 -28.58 14.65 -12.87
CA ARG A 141 -28.10 14.05 -14.13
C ARG A 141 -28.25 12.54 -14.17
N ASN A 142 -28.28 11.87 -13.02
CA ASN A 142 -28.34 10.43 -12.93
C ASN A 142 -29.15 10.03 -11.69
N PRO A 143 -30.30 9.34 -11.86
CA PRO A 143 -31.15 8.93 -10.75
C PRO A 143 -30.54 7.82 -9.89
N SER A 144 -29.50 7.13 -10.35
CA SER A 144 -28.74 6.16 -9.58
C SER A 144 -27.25 6.37 -9.85
N ALA A 145 -26.71 7.49 -9.41
CA ALA A 145 -25.31 7.83 -9.57
C ALA A 145 -24.46 7.01 -8.60
N ALA A 146 -23.52 6.22 -9.13
CA ALA A 146 -22.55 5.52 -8.31
C ALA A 146 -21.51 6.49 -7.74
N GLN A 147 -21.34 6.48 -6.41
CA GLN A 147 -20.42 7.33 -5.65
C GLN A 147 -19.20 6.54 -5.17
N HIS A 148 -18.69 5.59 -5.95
CA HIS A 148 -17.47 4.84 -5.65
C HIS A 148 -16.43 5.04 -6.76
N ASN A 149 -15.14 4.92 -6.42
CA ASN A 149 -14.05 5.08 -7.37
C ASN A 149 -13.56 3.74 -7.97
N GLY A 150 -14.17 2.62 -7.60
CA GLY A 150 -13.95 1.31 -8.20
C GLY A 150 -14.62 0.21 -7.40
N LEU A 151 -15.56 -0.51 -8.02
CA LEU A 151 -16.17 -1.71 -7.44
C LEU A 151 -15.83 -2.90 -8.33
N ALA A 152 -15.15 -3.89 -7.77
CA ALA A 152 -14.71 -5.08 -8.48
C ALA A 152 -15.50 -6.31 -8.03
N ALA A 153 -16.00 -7.08 -9.00
CA ALA A 153 -16.43 -8.45 -8.80
C ALA A 153 -15.30 -9.38 -9.30
N VAL A 154 -14.64 -10.06 -8.38
CA VAL A 154 -13.54 -10.99 -8.66
C VAL A 154 -14.12 -12.40 -8.76
N LEU A 155 -13.93 -13.05 -9.90
CA LEU A 155 -14.36 -14.42 -10.17
C LEU A 155 -13.11 -15.30 -10.28
N ASN A 156 -13.00 -16.30 -9.40
CA ASN A 156 -11.91 -17.26 -9.44
C ASN A 156 -12.37 -18.46 -10.28
N LEU A 157 -11.59 -18.80 -11.30
CA LEU A 157 -11.89 -19.85 -12.27
C LEU A 157 -10.83 -20.96 -12.21
N ASN A 158 -11.22 -22.19 -12.50
CA ASN A 158 -10.28 -23.25 -12.86
C ASN A 158 -9.92 -23.17 -14.37
N LEU A 159 -8.96 -23.98 -14.80
CA LEU A 159 -8.56 -24.07 -16.23
C LEU A 159 -9.62 -24.74 -17.13
N GLU A 160 -10.67 -25.33 -16.55
CA GLU A 160 -11.86 -25.77 -17.27
C GLU A 160 -12.85 -24.62 -17.52
N GLY A 161 -12.68 -23.47 -16.85
CA GLY A 161 -13.50 -22.27 -16.95
C GLY A 161 -14.72 -22.26 -16.03
N GLU A 162 -14.80 -23.18 -15.07
CA GLU A 162 -15.80 -23.22 -14.01
C GLU A 162 -15.42 -22.31 -12.84
N LEU A 163 -16.45 -21.78 -12.16
CA LEU A 163 -16.29 -20.86 -11.05
C LEU A 163 -15.99 -21.61 -9.74
N THR A 164 -14.82 -21.37 -9.16
CA THR A 164 -14.38 -21.93 -7.87
C THR A 164 -14.64 -20.98 -6.70
N GLY A 165 -14.61 -19.67 -6.97
CA GLY A 165 -14.73 -18.62 -5.97
C GLY A 165 -15.30 -17.33 -6.55
N ALA A 166 -15.97 -16.52 -5.74
CA ALA A 166 -16.36 -15.17 -6.10
C ALA A 166 -16.26 -14.24 -4.89
N SER A 167 -15.87 -12.98 -5.13
CA SER A 167 -15.84 -11.94 -4.11
C SER A 167 -16.10 -10.56 -4.71
N LEU A 168 -16.54 -9.64 -3.86
CA LEU A 168 -16.70 -8.23 -4.14
C LEU A 168 -15.64 -7.45 -3.37
N SER A 169 -15.02 -6.47 -4.01
CA SER A 169 -14.01 -5.62 -3.39
C SER A 169 -14.17 -4.18 -3.87
N LEU A 170 -13.96 -3.23 -2.97
CA LEU A 170 -13.81 -1.82 -3.35
C LEU A 170 -12.34 -1.49 -3.60
N SER A 171 -12.10 -0.46 -4.39
CA SER A 171 -10.76 0.10 -4.53
C SER A 171 -10.28 0.69 -3.20
N SER A 172 -8.98 0.77 -3.03
CA SER A 172 -8.32 1.58 -1.99
C SER A 172 -8.73 3.06 -2.05
N SER A 173 -9.11 3.54 -3.25
CA SER A 173 -9.66 4.88 -3.44
C SER A 173 -11.04 5.06 -2.79
N GLY A 174 -11.78 3.96 -2.60
CA GLY A 174 -13.00 3.86 -1.80
C GLY A 174 -14.21 4.57 -2.34
N ILE A 175 -15.03 5.06 -1.41
CA ILE A 175 -16.29 5.75 -1.69
C ILE A 175 -16.10 7.27 -1.61
N ASN A 176 -16.85 8.00 -2.45
CA ASN A 176 -16.89 9.45 -2.45
C ASN A 176 -17.84 9.95 -1.36
N VAL A 177 -17.37 9.87 -0.12
CA VAL A 177 -18.13 10.30 1.06
C VAL A 177 -18.48 11.80 1.02
N ALA A 178 -17.66 12.60 0.33
CA ALA A 178 -17.94 14.03 0.17
C ALA A 178 -19.26 14.27 -0.56
N LYS A 179 -19.46 13.69 -1.74
CA LYS A 179 -20.67 13.90 -2.54
C LYS A 179 -21.93 13.27 -1.95
N GLY A 180 -21.79 12.19 -1.18
CA GLY A 180 -22.92 11.42 -0.66
C GLY A 180 -23.28 11.67 0.81
N LEU A 181 -22.40 12.28 1.61
CA LEU A 181 -22.58 12.39 3.06
C LEU A 181 -22.11 13.74 3.65
N THR A 182 -20.84 14.13 3.48
CA THR A 182 -20.31 15.30 4.22
C THR A 182 -20.52 16.64 3.53
N ASP A 183 -20.48 16.67 2.20
CA ASP A 183 -20.65 17.88 1.39
C ASP A 183 -21.61 17.66 0.21
N VAL A 184 -22.82 17.19 0.53
CA VAL A 184 -23.90 17.07 -0.46
C VAL A 184 -24.25 18.47 -0.99
N PRO A 185 -24.28 18.72 -2.32
CA PRO A 185 -24.67 20.01 -2.89
C PRO A 185 -26.05 20.46 -2.41
N ALA A 186 -26.18 21.72 -1.98
CA ALA A 186 -27.44 22.31 -1.52
C ALA A 186 -28.35 22.74 -2.68
N GLU A 187 -28.52 21.86 -3.67
CA GLU A 187 -29.33 22.09 -4.87
C GLU A 187 -30.46 21.06 -4.94
N ILE A 188 -31.62 21.47 -5.45
CA ILE A 188 -32.78 20.60 -5.63
C ILE A 188 -32.43 19.50 -6.65
N GLY A 189 -32.76 18.26 -6.32
CA GLY A 189 -32.50 17.08 -7.15
C GLY A 189 -31.27 16.27 -6.77
N TYR A 190 -30.45 16.76 -5.83
CA TYR A 190 -29.42 15.94 -5.18
C TYR A 190 -29.99 15.25 -3.94
N ARG A 191 -29.46 14.06 -3.64
CA ARG A 191 -29.74 13.33 -2.40
C ARG A 191 -28.42 12.82 -1.81
N ALA A 192 -28.41 12.66 -0.48
CA ALA A 192 -27.44 11.81 0.20
C ALA A 192 -27.55 10.33 -0.27
N PHE A 193 -26.71 9.45 0.25
CA PHE A 193 -26.78 8.00 -0.04
C PHE A 193 -28.20 7.42 0.18
N ASP A 194 -28.61 6.52 -0.72
CA ASP A 194 -29.97 5.97 -0.75
C ASP A 194 -30.34 5.22 0.54
N VAL A 195 -29.35 4.63 1.22
CA VAL A 195 -29.52 3.90 2.49
C VAL A 195 -30.27 4.70 3.57
N PHE A 196 -30.08 6.03 3.64
CA PHE A 196 -30.76 6.87 4.63
C PHE A 196 -32.25 6.98 4.35
N TYR A 197 -32.64 7.10 3.09
CA TYR A 197 -34.04 7.13 2.69
C TYR A 197 -34.70 5.77 2.89
N TYR A 198 -33.97 4.69 2.61
CA TYR A 198 -34.48 3.33 2.77
C TYR A 198 -34.69 2.98 4.24
N LEU A 199 -33.80 3.45 5.13
CA LEU A 199 -33.98 3.34 6.58
C LEU A 199 -35.31 3.99 7.02
N LEU A 200 -35.57 5.21 6.58
CA LEU A 200 -36.78 5.98 6.98
C LEU A 200 -38.07 5.41 6.37
N ALA A 201 -38.01 4.89 5.14
CA ALA A 201 -39.17 4.36 4.42
C ALA A 201 -39.64 3.00 4.95
N SER A 202 -38.70 2.09 5.28
CA SER A 202 -39.02 0.70 5.66
C SER A 202 -39.04 0.43 7.17
N ALA A 203 -38.74 1.43 8.02
CA ALA A 203 -38.72 1.23 9.46
C ALA A 203 -40.13 0.95 10.02
N SER A 204 -40.24 -0.14 10.79
CA SER A 204 -41.45 -0.48 11.56
C SER A 204 -41.72 0.54 12.68
N ALA A 205 -42.95 0.62 13.17
CA ALA A 205 -43.30 1.56 14.25
C ALA A 205 -42.42 1.38 15.52
N THR A 206 -42.14 0.12 15.88
CA THR A 206 -41.26 -0.22 17.01
C THR A 206 -39.80 0.15 16.75
N GLU A 207 -39.31 0.00 15.51
CA GLU A 207 -37.95 0.43 15.16
C GLU A 207 -37.82 1.95 15.13
N LYS A 208 -38.86 2.67 14.66
CA LYS A 208 -38.87 4.14 14.68
C LYS A 208 -38.80 4.68 16.10
N GLU A 209 -39.50 4.05 17.05
CA GLU A 209 -39.44 4.40 18.46
C GLU A 209 -38.06 4.07 19.06
N PHE A 210 -37.53 2.87 18.80
CA PHE A 210 -36.22 2.45 19.32
C PHE A 210 -35.05 3.31 18.79
N LEU A 211 -35.04 3.63 17.49
CA LEU A 211 -34.00 4.42 16.85
C LEU A 211 -34.24 5.95 16.93
N ASN A 212 -35.35 6.36 17.56
CA ASN A 212 -35.82 7.75 17.61
C ASN A 212 -35.79 8.44 16.23
N LEU A 213 -36.41 7.79 15.22
CA LEU A 213 -36.41 8.27 13.84
C LEU A 213 -37.49 9.32 13.60
N GLN A 214 -37.11 10.40 12.91
CA GLN A 214 -37.99 11.51 12.54
C GLN A 214 -38.29 11.50 11.04
N GLU A 215 -39.14 12.43 10.59
CA GLU A 215 -39.37 12.64 9.15
C GLU A 215 -38.08 13.12 8.45
N PRO A 216 -37.88 12.79 7.15
CA PRO A 216 -36.67 13.19 6.42
C PRO A 216 -36.33 14.70 6.50
N LYS A 217 -37.35 15.56 6.59
CA LYS A 217 -37.22 17.02 6.67
C LYS A 217 -36.60 17.52 7.98
N ALA A 218 -36.62 16.71 9.04
CA ALA A 218 -36.09 17.09 10.33
C ALA A 218 -34.55 17.06 10.37
N TYR A 219 -33.95 16.12 9.63
CA TYR A 219 -32.50 15.93 9.60
C TYR A 219 -31.81 17.00 8.75
N ALA A 220 -30.84 17.70 9.34
CA ALA A 220 -30.08 18.76 8.67
C ALA A 220 -29.43 18.30 7.35
N LEU A 221 -28.86 17.08 7.35
CA LEU A 221 -28.23 16.46 6.18
C LEU A 221 -29.20 16.34 4.98
N LEU A 222 -30.40 15.81 5.23
CA LEU A 222 -31.40 15.57 4.19
C LEU A 222 -32.12 16.86 3.78
N LYS A 223 -32.38 17.73 4.76
CA LYS A 223 -33.01 19.04 4.57
C LYS A 223 -32.19 19.97 3.67
N LYS A 224 -30.87 19.83 3.64
CA LYS A 224 -29.96 20.65 2.81
C LYS A 224 -30.34 20.67 1.31
N THR A 225 -30.92 19.58 0.81
CA THR A 225 -31.27 19.40 -0.62
C THR A 225 -32.75 19.62 -0.94
N ASP A 226 -33.60 19.67 0.10
CA ASP A 226 -35.06 19.67 0.02
C ASP A 226 -35.67 18.57 -0.89
N THR A 227 -34.94 17.48 -1.14
CA THR A 227 -35.29 16.43 -2.10
C THR A 227 -35.48 15.08 -1.40
N TYR A 228 -36.70 14.80 -0.95
CA TYR A 228 -36.99 13.62 -0.11
C TYR A 228 -37.59 12.44 -0.84
N THR A 229 -38.10 12.62 -2.06
CA THR A 229 -38.75 11.57 -2.87
C THR A 229 -37.95 11.28 -4.15
N PRO A 230 -38.04 10.05 -4.70
CA PRO A 230 -37.33 9.73 -5.91
C PRO A 230 -37.82 10.63 -7.05
N PRO A 231 -37.02 10.82 -8.12
CA PRO A 231 -37.38 11.77 -9.16
C PRO A 231 -38.73 11.43 -9.79
N LEU A 232 -39.64 12.41 -9.87
CA LEU A 232 -41.02 12.22 -10.33
C LEU A 232 -41.14 11.68 -11.76
N TYR A 233 -40.11 11.87 -12.58
CA TYR A 233 -40.03 11.36 -13.94
C TYR A 233 -39.77 9.84 -14.01
N LEU A 234 -39.50 9.19 -12.87
CA LEU A 234 -39.42 7.74 -12.71
C LEU A 234 -40.66 7.24 -11.94
N PRO A 235 -41.79 7.01 -12.62
CA PRO A 235 -43.03 6.61 -11.95
C PRO A 235 -42.97 5.22 -11.30
N THR A 236 -41.99 4.39 -11.67
CA THR A 236 -41.76 3.07 -11.08
C THR A 236 -40.75 3.10 -9.93
N ALA A 237 -40.10 4.23 -9.66
CA ALA A 237 -39.18 4.35 -8.54
C ALA A 237 -39.97 4.52 -7.24
N ASP A 238 -39.88 3.54 -6.37
CA ASP A 238 -40.52 3.54 -5.05
C ASP A 238 -39.49 3.19 -3.98
N ASP A 239 -39.15 4.17 -3.15
CA ASP A 239 -38.18 4.01 -2.06
C ASP A 239 -38.69 3.00 -1.01
N ALA A 240 -40.00 2.83 -0.82
CA ALA A 240 -40.54 1.87 0.14
C ALA A 240 -40.35 0.42 -0.34
N ALA A 241 -40.72 0.14 -1.59
CA ALA A 241 -40.51 -1.18 -2.19
C ALA A 241 -39.01 -1.52 -2.29
N ALA A 242 -38.18 -0.56 -2.74
CA ALA A 242 -36.74 -0.77 -2.83
C ALA A 242 -36.08 -0.98 -1.46
N ALA A 243 -36.61 -0.33 -0.41
CA ALA A 243 -36.14 -0.55 0.96
C ALA A 243 -36.54 -1.93 1.52
N ASP A 244 -37.71 -2.44 1.16
CA ASP A 244 -38.12 -3.81 1.50
C ASP A 244 -37.23 -4.86 0.80
N ASP A 245 -36.93 -4.66 -0.48
CA ASP A 245 -36.00 -5.51 -1.26
C ASP A 245 -34.57 -5.45 -0.68
N PHE A 246 -34.12 -4.27 -0.28
CA PHE A 246 -32.85 -4.07 0.41
C PHE A 246 -32.80 -4.84 1.73
N ARG A 247 -33.84 -4.74 2.57
CA ARG A 247 -33.92 -5.50 3.83
C ARG A 247 -33.99 -7.00 3.60
N ALA A 248 -34.68 -7.46 2.55
CA ALA A 248 -34.71 -8.88 2.18
C ALA A 248 -33.30 -9.35 1.78
N SER A 249 -32.60 -8.59 0.95
CA SER A 249 -31.24 -8.87 0.50
C SER A 249 -30.25 -8.94 1.67
N LEU A 250 -30.33 -8.00 2.63
CA LEU A 250 -29.51 -8.02 3.86
C LEU A 250 -29.72 -9.31 4.68
N LYS A 251 -30.97 -9.76 4.84
CA LYS A 251 -31.29 -10.98 5.59
C LYS A 251 -30.74 -12.23 4.91
N GLU A 252 -30.77 -12.25 3.58
CA GLU A 252 -30.28 -13.37 2.76
C GLU A 252 -28.75 -13.48 2.81
N ILE A 253 -28.01 -12.36 2.81
CA ILE A 253 -26.55 -12.35 3.02
C ILE A 253 -26.14 -12.56 4.50
N GLY A 254 -27.09 -12.87 5.39
CA GLY A 254 -26.82 -13.23 6.78
C GLY A 254 -26.88 -12.07 7.78
N ILE A 255 -27.15 -10.83 7.36
CA ILE A 255 -27.35 -9.67 8.26
C ILE A 255 -28.79 -9.71 8.79
N LYS A 256 -28.98 -10.42 9.90
CA LYS A 256 -30.30 -10.64 10.53
C LYS A 256 -30.25 -10.47 12.05
N GLY A 257 -31.43 -10.30 12.67
CA GLY A 257 -31.56 -10.24 14.13
C GLY A 257 -30.79 -9.08 14.75
N ALA A 258 -29.86 -9.38 15.67
CA ALA A 258 -29.03 -8.37 16.34
C ALA A 258 -28.11 -7.62 15.37
N ALA A 259 -27.49 -8.30 14.41
CA ALA A 259 -26.58 -7.67 13.45
C ALA A 259 -27.30 -6.62 12.58
N LEU A 260 -28.52 -6.92 12.14
CA LEU A 260 -29.35 -5.96 11.39
C LEU A 260 -29.72 -4.75 12.24
N ARG A 261 -30.16 -4.97 13.49
CA ARG A 261 -30.51 -3.87 14.40
C ARG A 261 -29.31 -2.96 14.65
N ASN A 262 -28.15 -3.53 14.97
CA ASN A 262 -26.94 -2.75 15.24
C ASN A 262 -26.45 -1.99 14.00
N MET A 263 -26.51 -2.60 12.81
CA MET A 263 -26.21 -1.91 11.55
C MET A 263 -27.16 -0.72 11.32
N LEU A 264 -28.47 -0.89 11.54
CA LEU A 264 -29.45 0.20 11.43
C LEU A 264 -29.23 1.28 12.50
N SER A 265 -28.81 0.92 13.71
CA SER A 265 -28.40 1.87 14.76
C SER A 265 -27.22 2.73 14.31
N VAL A 266 -26.21 2.14 13.67
CA VAL A 266 -25.07 2.90 13.11
C VAL A 266 -25.53 3.86 12.00
N VAL A 267 -26.40 3.43 11.08
CA VAL A 267 -26.93 4.32 10.02
C VAL A 267 -27.77 5.46 10.62
N ALA A 268 -28.59 5.18 11.63
CA ALA A 268 -29.38 6.19 12.34
C ALA A 268 -28.49 7.18 13.11
N ALA A 269 -27.44 6.68 13.76
CA ALA A 269 -26.45 7.48 14.48
C ALA A 269 -25.70 8.43 13.53
N ILE A 270 -25.29 7.97 12.35
CA ILE A 270 -24.66 8.80 11.31
C ILE A 270 -25.63 9.91 10.85
N LEU A 271 -26.91 9.57 10.64
CA LEU A 271 -27.93 10.53 10.22
C LEU A 271 -28.13 11.64 11.28
N LYS A 272 -28.17 11.26 12.56
CA LYS A 272 -28.29 12.20 13.70
C LYS A 272 -27.03 13.04 13.89
N LEU A 273 -25.85 12.44 13.79
CA LEU A 273 -24.57 13.16 13.90
C LEU A 273 -24.43 14.27 12.85
N GLY A 274 -25.10 14.12 11.69
CA GLY A 274 -25.22 15.15 10.67
C GLY A 274 -25.87 16.47 11.15
N GLU A 275 -26.61 16.48 12.26
CA GLU A 275 -27.18 17.71 12.84
C GLU A 275 -26.11 18.56 13.55
N THR A 276 -25.03 17.92 14.04
CA THR A 276 -23.92 18.58 14.74
C THR A 276 -22.93 19.32 13.83
N MET A 277 -23.19 19.27 12.51
CA MET A 277 -22.30 19.75 11.46
C MET A 277 -22.36 21.26 11.22
N GLY A 278 -23.38 21.95 11.71
CA GLY A 278 -23.51 23.40 11.55
C GLY A 278 -22.54 24.17 12.46
N PHE A 279 -21.95 25.26 11.96
CA PHE A 279 -21.15 26.17 12.80
C PHE A 279 -21.99 26.94 13.85
N LEU A 280 -23.33 26.91 13.73
CA LEU A 280 -24.29 27.63 14.56
C LEU A 280 -25.31 26.68 15.20
N VAL A 281 -24.86 25.54 15.72
CA VAL A 281 -25.73 24.60 16.45
C VAL A 281 -25.81 25.05 17.91
N ASP A 282 -27.03 25.15 18.44
CA ASP A 282 -27.26 25.47 19.86
C ASP A 282 -26.66 24.38 20.76
N GLU A 283 -26.07 24.79 21.88
CA GLU A 283 -25.36 23.89 22.81
C GLU A 283 -26.28 22.77 23.35
N ASP A 284 -27.51 23.12 23.72
CA ASP A 284 -28.52 22.15 24.18
C ASP A 284 -28.87 21.11 23.10
N VAL A 285 -28.93 21.52 21.83
CA VAL A 285 -29.21 20.60 20.71
C VAL A 285 -28.02 19.69 20.48
N LEU A 286 -26.81 20.23 20.56
CA LEU A 286 -25.58 19.45 20.40
C LEU A 286 -25.43 18.38 21.47
N GLU A 287 -25.67 18.71 22.74
CA GLU A 287 -25.59 17.75 23.85
C GLU A 287 -26.61 16.62 23.70
N ASN A 288 -27.88 16.95 23.42
CA ASN A 288 -28.94 15.96 23.22
C ASN A 288 -28.63 15.03 22.04
N VAL A 289 -28.17 15.56 20.90
CA VAL A 289 -27.83 14.74 19.73
C VAL A 289 -26.62 13.84 20.03
N CYS A 290 -25.61 14.35 20.76
CA CYS A 290 -24.44 13.55 21.12
C CYS A 290 -24.79 12.44 22.13
N GLU A 291 -25.72 12.69 23.07
CA GLU A 291 -26.25 11.66 23.98
C GLU A 291 -26.98 10.57 23.21
N GLU A 292 -27.89 10.92 22.31
CA GLU A 292 -28.61 9.95 21.48
C GLU A 292 -27.67 9.12 20.57
N VAL A 293 -26.65 9.75 19.97
CA VAL A 293 -25.68 9.05 19.11
C VAL A 293 -24.81 8.10 19.91
N ALA A 294 -24.38 8.51 21.10
CA ALA A 294 -23.57 7.70 22.01
C ALA A 294 -24.36 6.48 22.52
N ASP A 295 -25.64 6.65 22.85
CA ASP A 295 -26.55 5.57 23.22
C ASP A 295 -26.76 4.56 22.07
N LEU A 296 -26.90 5.04 20.83
CA LEU A 296 -27.07 4.16 19.66
C LEU A 296 -25.81 3.36 19.29
N LEU A 297 -24.64 3.86 19.67
CA LEU A 297 -23.33 3.31 19.32
C LEU A 297 -22.62 2.63 20.51
N ASP A 298 -23.24 2.60 21.68
CA ASP A 298 -22.74 2.02 22.94
C ASP A 298 -21.34 2.56 23.34
N PHE A 299 -21.19 3.90 23.45
CA PHE A 299 -19.98 4.53 24.01
C PHE A 299 -20.27 5.81 24.80
N ASP A 300 -19.28 6.35 25.53
CA ASP A 300 -19.45 7.51 26.39
C ASP A 300 -19.72 8.83 25.62
N THR A 301 -20.78 9.54 25.99
CA THR A 301 -21.18 10.85 25.42
C THR A 301 -20.08 11.90 25.51
N ALA A 302 -19.21 11.79 26.53
CA ALA A 302 -18.08 12.70 26.73
C ALA A 302 -17.08 12.67 25.56
N VAL A 303 -17.04 11.57 24.79
CA VAL A 303 -16.15 11.44 23.64
C VAL A 303 -16.57 12.40 22.52
N LEU A 304 -17.85 12.49 22.18
CA LEU A 304 -18.34 13.40 21.13
C LEU A 304 -18.38 14.87 21.55
N THR A 305 -18.66 15.13 22.83
CA THR A 305 -18.85 16.50 23.35
C THR A 305 -17.54 17.15 23.78
N LYS A 306 -16.67 16.44 24.51
CA LYS A 306 -15.43 16.98 25.08
C LYS A 306 -14.19 16.64 24.28
N LYS A 307 -14.18 15.46 23.64
CA LYS A 307 -12.98 14.97 22.93
C LYS A 307 -13.02 15.27 21.43
N CYS A 308 -14.18 15.55 20.83
CA CYS A 308 -14.29 15.82 19.40
C CYS A 308 -14.75 17.25 19.09
N ASP A 309 -13.98 17.98 18.26
CA ASP A 309 -14.44 19.25 17.70
C ASP A 309 -15.44 19.04 16.54
N THR A 310 -16.01 20.13 15.99
CA THR A 310 -17.00 20.05 14.90
C THR A 310 -16.45 19.37 13.63
N MET A 311 -15.17 19.58 13.30
CA MET A 311 -14.54 19.00 12.11
C MET A 311 -14.14 17.53 12.33
N GLU A 312 -13.73 17.19 13.55
CA GLU A 312 -13.48 15.82 14.00
C GLU A 312 -14.78 15.01 13.99
N ARG A 313 -15.92 15.58 14.42
CA ARG A 313 -17.24 14.94 14.30
C ARG A 313 -17.61 14.64 12.84
N GLN A 314 -17.36 15.57 11.92
CA GLN A 314 -17.57 15.34 10.48
C GLN A 314 -16.70 14.22 9.94
N THR A 315 -15.43 14.22 10.33
CA THR A 315 -14.44 13.25 9.88
C THR A 315 -14.76 11.86 10.46
N LEU A 316 -15.21 11.80 11.71
CA LEU A 316 -15.68 10.59 12.36
C LEU A 316 -16.92 10.02 11.67
N MET A 317 -17.89 10.86 11.32
CA MET A 317 -19.07 10.46 10.56
C MET A 317 -18.69 9.77 9.24
N ALA A 318 -17.74 10.35 8.50
CA ALA A 318 -17.23 9.76 7.26
C ALA A 318 -16.49 8.43 7.49
N ALA A 319 -15.68 8.35 8.55
CA ALA A 319 -14.90 7.17 8.89
C ALA A 319 -15.78 5.99 9.33
N ILE A 320 -16.79 6.22 10.17
CA ILE A 320 -17.76 5.19 10.59
C ILE A 320 -18.57 4.70 9.39
N TYR A 321 -18.99 5.61 8.50
CA TYR A 321 -19.71 5.22 7.29
C TYR A 321 -18.87 4.31 6.39
N GLU A 322 -17.61 4.66 6.14
CA GLU A 322 -16.71 3.85 5.33
C GLU A 322 -16.44 2.47 5.96
N ALA A 323 -16.21 2.41 7.28
CA ALA A 323 -16.07 1.15 8.00
C ALA A 323 -17.34 0.28 7.91
N LEU A 324 -18.53 0.89 7.99
CA LEU A 324 -19.82 0.21 7.82
C LEU A 324 -19.94 -0.46 6.46
N VAL A 325 -19.58 0.25 5.39
CA VAL A 325 -19.60 -0.31 4.03
C VAL A 325 -18.64 -1.49 3.90
N ASP A 326 -17.43 -1.39 4.45
CA ASP A 326 -16.46 -2.49 4.43
C ASP A 326 -16.97 -3.72 5.17
N TRP A 327 -17.64 -3.54 6.31
CA TRP A 327 -18.24 -4.63 7.05
C TRP A 327 -19.40 -5.30 6.29
N VAL A 328 -20.25 -4.53 5.60
CA VAL A 328 -21.34 -5.08 4.77
C VAL A 328 -20.75 -5.89 3.60
N ILE A 329 -19.69 -5.41 2.96
CA ILE A 329 -18.99 -6.13 1.88
C ILE A 329 -18.34 -7.41 2.42
N ALA A 330 -17.72 -7.35 3.61
CA ALA A 330 -17.15 -8.53 4.25
C ALA A 330 -18.21 -9.62 4.50
N ARG A 331 -19.41 -9.22 4.98
CA ARG A 331 -20.54 -10.13 5.18
C ARG A 331 -21.10 -10.68 3.87
N ALA A 332 -21.22 -9.86 2.84
CA ALA A 332 -21.59 -10.30 1.50
C ALA A 332 -20.61 -11.37 0.97
N ASN A 333 -19.31 -11.14 1.10
CA ASN A 333 -18.27 -12.08 0.69
C ASN A 333 -18.29 -13.37 1.51
N GLU A 334 -18.62 -13.31 2.80
CA GLU A 334 -18.82 -14.49 3.63
C GLU A 334 -19.99 -15.34 3.12
N ALA A 335 -21.13 -14.72 2.81
CA ALA A 335 -22.31 -15.40 2.27
C ALA A 335 -22.05 -16.06 0.91
N ILE A 336 -21.38 -15.36 -0.01
CA ILE A 336 -21.00 -15.89 -1.33
C ILE A 336 -20.10 -17.13 -1.16
N ARG A 337 -19.12 -17.08 -0.26
CA ARG A 337 -18.25 -18.23 0.02
C ARG A 337 -19.01 -19.41 0.61
N MET A 338 -20.01 -19.17 1.47
CA MET A 338 -20.83 -20.24 2.03
C MET A 338 -21.70 -20.92 0.97
N GLU A 339 -22.31 -20.16 0.06
CA GLU A 339 -23.10 -20.74 -1.03
C GLU A 339 -22.23 -21.59 -1.96
N LEU A 340 -21.06 -21.08 -2.37
CA LEU A 340 -20.15 -21.82 -3.25
C LEU A 340 -19.63 -23.11 -2.61
N ARG A 341 -19.33 -23.10 -1.31
CA ARG A 341 -18.95 -24.32 -0.56
C ARG A 341 -20.09 -25.33 -0.50
N ASN A 342 -21.31 -24.88 -0.22
CA ASN A 342 -22.47 -25.76 -0.12
C ASN A 342 -22.94 -26.27 -1.50
N GLY A 343 -22.79 -25.45 -2.55
CA GLY A 343 -23.06 -25.82 -3.93
C GLY A 343 -22.06 -26.85 -4.49
N GLY A 344 -20.80 -26.81 -4.05
CA GLY A 344 -19.79 -27.82 -4.39
C GLY A 344 -20.08 -29.23 -3.87
N LEU A 345 -20.81 -29.36 -2.76
CA LEU A 345 -21.25 -30.66 -2.21
C LEU A 345 -22.40 -31.31 -3.01
N ALA A 346 -23.08 -30.59 -3.89
CA ALA A 346 -24.18 -31.15 -4.69
C ALA A 346 -23.69 -31.97 -5.90
N ASN A 347 -22.43 -31.82 -6.31
CA ASN A 347 -21.84 -32.54 -7.45
C ASN A 347 -20.88 -33.68 -7.07
N SER A 348 -20.75 -34.00 -5.78
CA SER A 348 -19.91 -35.10 -5.31
C SER A 348 -20.70 -36.06 -4.42
N SER A 349 -21.42 -36.98 -5.06
CA SER A 349 -22.03 -38.12 -4.37
C SER A 349 -20.97 -39.11 -3.89
N SER A 350 -20.59 -39.08 -2.60
CA SER A 350 -20.36 -40.30 -1.81
C SER A 350 -20.04 -40.02 -0.33
N GLY A 351 -20.82 -40.60 0.59
CA GLY A 351 -20.30 -41.22 1.82
C GLY A 351 -20.18 -40.40 3.12
N SER A 352 -21.28 -40.30 3.86
CA SER A 352 -21.45 -40.52 5.32
C SER A 352 -20.46 -39.98 6.38
N ASP A 353 -21.07 -39.27 7.35
CA ASP A 353 -20.88 -39.28 8.81
C ASP A 353 -19.60 -38.67 9.42
N THR A 354 -19.72 -37.51 10.08
CA THR A 354 -19.89 -37.40 11.54
C THR A 354 -19.88 -35.94 12.03
N GLU A 355 -20.77 -35.65 12.97
CA GLU A 355 -20.84 -34.39 13.72
C GLU A 355 -19.75 -34.30 14.81
N ASN A 356 -19.41 -33.05 15.15
CA ASN A 356 -18.99 -32.57 16.48
C ASN A 356 -17.47 -32.42 16.78
N SER A 357 -16.90 -31.27 16.42
CA SER A 357 -15.96 -30.52 17.28
C SER A 357 -15.70 -29.12 16.73
N GLY A 358 -15.95 -28.08 17.54
CA GLY A 358 -15.47 -26.73 17.27
C GLY A 358 -13.94 -26.70 17.24
N GLY A 359 -13.40 -26.21 16.14
CA GLY A 359 -11.97 -26.09 15.91
C GLY A 359 -11.69 -25.63 14.49
N ILE A 360 -10.86 -24.61 14.37
CA ILE A 360 -10.30 -24.01 13.14
C ILE A 360 -10.05 -25.08 12.08
N LEU A 361 -10.85 -25.08 11.01
CA LEU A 361 -10.55 -25.79 9.76
C LEU A 361 -11.11 -24.97 8.59
N THR A 362 -10.32 -24.00 8.15
CA THR A 362 -10.21 -23.69 6.72
C THR A 362 -9.93 -25.00 5.97
N PRO A 363 -10.67 -25.36 4.91
CA PRO A 363 -10.04 -26.13 3.84
C PRO A 363 -8.89 -25.25 3.29
N PRO A 364 -7.72 -25.84 2.99
CA PRO A 364 -6.57 -25.07 2.53
C PRO A 364 -6.88 -24.35 1.21
N PRO A 365 -6.11 -23.29 0.87
CA PRO A 365 -6.03 -22.84 -0.51
C PRO A 365 -5.39 -23.96 -1.34
N GLY A 366 -6.08 -24.39 -2.39
CA GLY A 366 -5.62 -25.47 -3.26
C GLY A 366 -6.16 -26.83 -2.84
N ASP A 367 -6.87 -27.47 -3.76
CA ASP A 367 -6.38 -28.77 -4.18
C ASP A 367 -4.92 -28.51 -4.60
N GLU A 368 -3.94 -29.01 -3.82
CA GLU A 368 -2.51 -28.79 -4.07
C GLU A 368 -2.15 -29.43 -5.43
N GLY A 369 -2.44 -28.70 -6.52
CA GLY A 369 -2.26 -29.17 -7.89
C GLY A 369 -3.21 -28.58 -8.94
N ALA A 370 -4.25 -27.82 -8.58
CA ALA A 370 -5.14 -27.20 -9.57
C ALA A 370 -4.81 -25.70 -9.75
N ASP A 371 -4.28 -25.35 -10.93
CA ASP A 371 -4.02 -23.96 -11.32
C ASP A 371 -5.36 -23.19 -11.42
N THR A 372 -5.47 -22.05 -10.73
CA THR A 372 -6.66 -21.17 -10.78
C THR A 372 -6.29 -19.77 -11.23
N VAL A 373 -7.21 -19.13 -11.94
CA VAL A 373 -7.05 -17.76 -12.48
C VAL A 373 -8.17 -16.85 -12.02
N ASN A 374 -7.90 -15.55 -12.00
CA ASN A 374 -8.87 -14.53 -11.61
C ASN A 374 -9.38 -13.77 -12.83
N LEU A 375 -10.70 -13.70 -12.98
CA LEU A 375 -11.39 -12.80 -13.90
C LEU A 375 -12.10 -11.72 -13.09
N THR A 376 -11.59 -10.50 -13.13
CA THR A 376 -12.12 -9.36 -12.39
C THR A 376 -12.97 -8.47 -13.28
N ILE A 377 -14.20 -8.16 -12.87
CA ILE A 377 -15.07 -7.20 -13.55
C ILE A 377 -15.11 -5.93 -12.70
N LEU A 378 -14.54 -4.85 -13.22
CA LEU A 378 -14.34 -3.59 -12.53
C LEU A 378 -15.31 -2.52 -13.06
N ASP A 379 -16.14 -1.96 -12.19
CA ASP A 379 -17.02 -0.83 -12.48
C ASP A 379 -16.38 0.50 -12.07
N LEU A 380 -16.16 1.39 -13.04
CA LEU A 380 -15.58 2.73 -12.87
C LEU A 380 -16.56 3.81 -13.33
N PRO A 381 -17.35 4.39 -12.42
CA PRO A 381 -18.34 5.39 -12.77
C PRO A 381 -17.74 6.78 -13.00
N SER A 382 -16.55 7.07 -12.46
CA SER A 382 -15.87 8.35 -12.66
C SER A 382 -15.32 8.47 -14.07
N VAL A 383 -15.85 9.43 -14.84
CA VAL A 383 -15.42 9.71 -16.22
C VAL A 383 -13.95 10.12 -16.28
N THR A 384 -13.48 10.94 -15.33
CA THR A 384 -12.10 11.44 -15.31
C THR A 384 -11.11 10.34 -14.98
N LEU A 385 -11.42 9.53 -13.96
CA LEU A 385 -10.58 8.40 -13.55
C LEU A 385 -10.53 7.33 -14.63
N GLY A 386 -11.69 6.96 -15.18
CA GLY A 386 -11.77 6.01 -16.29
C GLY A 386 -10.94 6.48 -17.50
N LYS A 387 -11.03 7.77 -17.84
CA LYS A 387 -10.22 8.36 -18.93
C LYS A 387 -8.73 8.28 -18.64
N ALA A 388 -8.31 8.70 -17.45
CA ALA A 388 -6.90 8.71 -17.06
C ALA A 388 -6.29 7.29 -17.14
N MET A 389 -7.02 6.31 -16.60
CA MET A 389 -6.62 4.91 -16.59
C MET A 389 -6.58 4.31 -17.99
N ALA A 390 -7.61 4.55 -18.79
CA ALA A 390 -7.70 4.03 -20.15
C ALA A 390 -6.62 4.62 -21.07
N LEU A 391 -6.41 5.95 -21.03
CA LEU A 391 -5.35 6.57 -21.83
C LEU A 391 -3.95 6.11 -21.40
N ARG A 392 -3.72 5.94 -20.09
CA ARG A 392 -2.44 5.43 -19.58
C ARG A 392 -2.18 4.00 -20.08
N THR A 393 -3.12 3.08 -19.91
CA THR A 393 -2.95 1.68 -20.38
C THR A 393 -2.74 1.57 -21.90
N VAL A 394 -3.24 2.51 -22.69
CA VAL A 394 -3.18 2.46 -24.16
C VAL A 394 -1.97 3.19 -24.75
N PHE A 395 -1.58 4.33 -24.16
CA PHE A 395 -0.58 5.23 -24.75
C PHE A 395 0.69 5.39 -23.90
N ASP A 396 0.72 4.90 -22.66
CA ASP A 396 1.94 4.91 -21.84
C ASP A 396 2.81 3.69 -22.16
N ASP A 397 4.00 3.95 -22.70
CA ASP A 397 5.01 2.93 -22.99
C ASP A 397 5.96 2.67 -21.80
N SER A 398 5.75 3.36 -20.67
CA SER A 398 6.63 3.24 -19.49
C SER A 398 6.14 2.24 -18.44
N THR A 399 4.93 1.71 -18.60
CA THR A 399 4.32 0.79 -17.64
C THR A 399 3.51 -0.31 -18.32
N GLY A 400 3.29 -1.42 -17.61
CA GLY A 400 2.45 -2.54 -18.04
C GLY A 400 2.93 -3.24 -19.32
N ILE A 401 1.99 -3.86 -20.03
CA ILE A 401 2.26 -4.66 -21.23
C ILE A 401 3.01 -3.89 -22.33
N ASN A 402 2.78 -2.59 -22.46
CA ASN A 402 3.44 -1.79 -23.49
C ASN A 402 4.96 -1.67 -23.22
N LEU A 403 5.36 -1.63 -21.94
CA LEU A 403 6.77 -1.67 -21.55
C LEU A 403 7.38 -3.04 -21.86
N GLU A 404 6.70 -4.13 -21.51
CA GLU A 404 7.17 -5.49 -21.78
C GLU A 404 7.39 -5.72 -23.28
N MET A 405 6.42 -5.31 -24.11
CA MET A 405 6.55 -5.38 -25.57
C MET A 405 7.77 -4.60 -26.09
N LYS A 406 8.02 -3.42 -25.52
CA LYS A 406 9.14 -2.56 -25.91
C LYS A 406 10.49 -3.16 -25.50
N GLU A 407 10.58 -3.76 -24.31
CA GLU A 407 11.77 -4.47 -23.83
C GLU A 407 12.05 -5.73 -24.65
N ASP A 408 11.00 -6.45 -25.04
CA ASP A 408 11.07 -7.64 -25.88
C ASP A 408 11.32 -7.32 -27.38
N GLY A 409 11.47 -6.05 -27.74
CA GLY A 409 11.89 -5.63 -29.07
C GLY A 409 10.76 -5.51 -30.10
N VAL A 410 9.50 -5.49 -29.67
CA VAL A 410 8.37 -5.14 -30.54
C VAL A 410 8.54 -3.69 -31.00
N PRO A 411 8.39 -3.38 -32.30
CA PRO A 411 8.58 -2.03 -32.81
C PRO A 411 7.59 -1.06 -32.15
N SER A 412 8.09 -0.16 -31.30
CA SER A 412 7.27 0.88 -30.70
C SER A 412 6.95 1.97 -31.72
N TYR A 413 5.76 2.56 -31.59
CA TYR A 413 5.29 3.59 -32.52
C TYR A 413 5.09 4.91 -31.79
N HIS A 414 5.58 5.98 -32.39
CA HIS A 414 5.51 7.29 -31.78
C HIS A 414 4.07 7.81 -31.70
N VAL A 415 3.55 7.96 -30.47
CA VAL A 415 2.27 8.59 -30.17
C VAL A 415 2.37 10.11 -30.34
N GLY A 416 1.33 10.78 -30.84
CA GLY A 416 1.34 12.24 -31.01
C GLY A 416 1.52 12.99 -29.68
N SER A 417 2.32 14.06 -29.66
CA SER A 417 2.61 14.82 -28.43
C SER A 417 1.36 15.42 -27.76
N SER A 418 0.32 15.72 -28.53
CA SER A 418 -0.96 16.18 -28.00
C SER A 418 -1.68 15.13 -27.18
N ILE A 419 -1.60 13.85 -27.59
CA ILE A 419 -2.24 12.72 -26.89
C ILE A 419 -1.47 12.44 -25.61
N ILE A 420 -0.13 12.43 -25.68
CA ILE A 420 0.72 12.24 -24.49
C ILE A 420 0.44 13.33 -23.47
N ARG A 421 0.34 14.60 -23.90
CA ARG A 421 0.00 15.71 -22.99
C ARG A 421 -1.37 15.50 -22.34
N GLU A 422 -2.39 15.16 -23.12
CA GLU A 422 -3.74 14.95 -22.58
C GLU A 422 -3.83 13.74 -21.64
N MET A 423 -3.07 12.68 -21.93
CA MET A 423 -2.91 11.53 -21.03
C MET A 423 -2.24 11.96 -19.72
N THR A 424 -1.11 12.66 -19.79
CA THR A 424 -0.38 13.14 -18.60
C THR A 424 -1.23 14.08 -17.77
N ASP A 425 -1.96 15.00 -18.40
CA ASP A 425 -2.89 15.92 -17.72
C ASP A 425 -3.99 15.11 -16.99
N ALA A 426 -4.64 14.15 -17.66
CA ALA A 426 -5.67 13.31 -17.04
C ALA A 426 -5.13 12.45 -15.89
N VAL A 427 -3.92 11.91 -16.01
CA VAL A 427 -3.24 11.11 -14.97
C VAL A 427 -2.87 11.98 -13.76
N ASN A 428 -2.41 13.21 -13.97
CA ASN A 428 -2.09 14.14 -12.90
C ASN A 428 -3.36 14.60 -12.14
N ASP A 429 -4.46 14.84 -12.86
CA ASP A 429 -5.74 15.26 -12.26
C ASP A 429 -6.33 14.19 -11.33
N ASN A 430 -6.03 12.90 -11.56
CA ASN A 430 -6.53 11.77 -10.78
C ASN A 430 -5.37 11.02 -10.08
N ALA A 431 -4.29 11.73 -9.75
CA ALA A 431 -3.08 11.13 -9.19
C ALA A 431 -3.31 10.44 -7.84
N ALA A 432 -4.25 10.96 -7.03
CA ALA A 432 -4.59 10.40 -5.73
C ALA A 432 -5.34 9.05 -5.86
N GLU A 433 -6.28 8.96 -6.79
CA GLU A 433 -7.06 7.75 -7.06
C GLU A 433 -6.23 6.66 -7.77
N LEU A 434 -5.25 7.07 -8.57
CA LEU A 434 -4.27 6.18 -9.21
C LEU A 434 -3.07 5.84 -8.32
N GLU A 435 -3.05 6.30 -7.06
CA GLU A 435 -1.99 6.01 -6.08
C GLU A 435 -0.58 6.32 -6.59
N LEU A 436 -0.42 7.42 -7.34
CA LEU A 436 0.88 7.74 -7.91
C LEU A 436 1.88 8.11 -6.79
N PRO A 437 3.04 7.45 -6.72
CA PRO A 437 4.05 7.76 -5.73
C PRO A 437 4.58 9.19 -5.95
N ASN A 438 4.78 9.93 -4.86
CA ASN A 438 5.31 11.31 -4.84
C ASN A 438 4.40 12.41 -5.41
N SER A 439 3.10 12.18 -5.60
CA SER A 439 2.15 13.25 -5.92
C SER A 439 1.67 13.99 -4.66
N VAL A 440 1.38 15.29 -4.78
CA VAL A 440 0.81 16.10 -3.69
C VAL A 440 -0.59 15.60 -3.33
N ALA A 441 -1.41 15.28 -4.33
CA ALA A 441 -2.77 14.80 -4.10
C ALA A 441 -2.81 13.45 -3.36
N THR A 442 -1.85 12.55 -3.63
CA THR A 442 -1.72 11.28 -2.89
C THR A 442 -1.38 11.52 -1.43
N ARG A 443 -0.46 12.46 -1.14
CA ARG A 443 -0.08 12.82 0.24
C ARG A 443 -1.21 13.46 1.02
N GLU A 444 -1.98 14.34 0.38
CA GLU A 444 -3.18 14.94 1.00
C GLU A 444 -4.24 13.87 1.32
N ARG A 445 -4.42 12.90 0.42
CA ARG A 445 -5.31 11.76 0.65
C ARG A 445 -4.85 10.88 1.82
N GLU A 446 -3.57 10.53 1.87
CA GLU A 446 -2.97 9.77 2.98
C GLU A 446 -3.16 10.52 4.31
N GLU A 447 -2.93 11.83 4.33
CA GLU A 447 -3.15 12.66 5.52
C GLU A 447 -4.63 12.64 5.98
N VAL A 448 -5.59 12.65 5.04
CA VAL A 448 -7.02 12.53 5.37
C VAL A 448 -7.35 11.14 5.93
N LEU A 449 -6.76 10.08 5.38
CA LEU A 449 -6.95 8.71 5.89
C LEU A 449 -6.32 8.54 7.29
N ASP A 450 -5.11 9.05 7.51
CA ASP A 450 -4.43 9.01 8.81
C ASP A 450 -5.24 9.76 9.88
N ARG A 451 -5.83 10.91 9.53
CA ARG A 451 -6.74 11.65 10.44
C ARG A 451 -7.98 10.81 10.77
N ARG A 452 -8.57 10.12 9.80
CA ARG A 452 -9.73 9.22 10.03
C ARG A 452 -9.35 8.04 10.93
N GLU A 453 -8.22 7.38 10.65
CA GLU A 453 -7.71 6.25 11.46
C GLU A 453 -7.44 6.70 12.90
N THR A 454 -6.76 7.84 13.09
CA THR A 454 -6.46 8.40 14.43
C THR A 454 -7.74 8.67 15.24
N LEU A 455 -8.78 9.20 14.60
CA LEU A 455 -10.07 9.46 15.25
C LEU A 455 -10.82 8.16 15.59
N LEU A 456 -10.78 7.17 14.70
CA LEU A 456 -11.36 5.85 14.95
C LEU A 456 -10.63 5.11 16.07
N GLU A 457 -9.30 5.23 16.19
CA GLU A 457 -8.54 4.70 17.32
C GLU A 457 -8.97 5.32 18.63
N LYS A 458 -9.09 6.66 18.65
CA LYS A 458 -9.53 7.43 19.83
C LYS A 458 -10.93 7.01 20.29
N VAL A 459 -11.87 6.81 19.38
CA VAL A 459 -13.22 6.30 19.71
C VAL A 459 -13.16 4.82 20.10
N GLY A 460 -12.38 4.02 19.38
CA GLY A 460 -12.28 2.58 19.58
C GLY A 460 -11.66 2.15 20.92
N VAL A 461 -10.91 3.02 21.60
CA VAL A 461 -10.40 2.78 22.97
C VAL A 461 -11.51 2.92 24.01
N GLU A 462 -12.49 3.78 23.76
CA GLU A 462 -13.57 4.12 24.69
C GLU A 462 -14.81 3.21 24.51
N THR A 463 -14.92 2.54 23.37
CA THR A 463 -15.98 1.56 23.11
C THR A 463 -15.78 0.28 23.92
N GLU A 464 -16.87 -0.30 24.42
CA GLU A 464 -16.85 -1.60 25.08
C GLU A 464 -16.32 -2.72 24.17
N ALA A 465 -15.64 -3.71 24.75
CA ALA A 465 -14.99 -4.78 23.99
C ALA A 465 -15.97 -5.61 23.13
N ASP A 466 -17.21 -5.77 23.58
CA ASP A 466 -18.25 -6.52 22.87
C ASP A 466 -19.18 -5.64 22.02
N SER A 467 -18.97 -4.31 22.00
CA SER A 467 -19.77 -3.39 21.20
C SER A 467 -19.66 -3.70 19.70
N PHE A 468 -20.76 -3.50 18.97
CA PHE A 468 -20.78 -3.63 17.52
C PHE A 468 -19.81 -2.63 16.85
N LEU A 469 -19.71 -1.41 17.39
CA LEU A 469 -18.80 -0.39 16.89
C LEU A 469 -17.34 -0.82 17.03
N ARG A 470 -16.97 -1.50 18.13
CA ARG A 470 -15.63 -2.06 18.32
C ARG A 470 -15.29 -3.09 17.24
N ARG A 471 -16.21 -4.01 16.93
CA ARG A 471 -16.03 -4.99 15.83
C ARG A 471 -15.97 -4.34 14.45
N LEU A 472 -16.62 -3.20 14.30
CA LEU A 472 -16.60 -2.42 13.06
C LEU A 472 -15.24 -1.75 12.83
N ILE A 473 -14.69 -1.14 13.89
CA ILE A 473 -13.42 -0.42 13.85
C ILE A 473 -12.21 -1.38 13.76
N TYR A 474 -12.30 -2.54 14.42
CA TYR A 474 -11.24 -3.55 14.45
C TYR A 474 -11.74 -4.84 13.77
N PRO A 475 -11.73 -4.90 12.43
CA PRO A 475 -12.21 -6.07 11.69
C PRO A 475 -11.36 -7.32 11.94
N VAL A 476 -10.06 -7.14 12.24
CA VAL A 476 -9.11 -8.20 12.61
C VAL A 476 -8.52 -7.89 13.98
N ASP A 477 -8.67 -8.83 14.92
CA ASP A 477 -8.15 -8.67 16.27
C ASP A 477 -6.61 -8.59 16.28
N GLY A 478 -6.06 -7.53 16.86
CA GLY A 478 -4.63 -7.34 17.06
C GLY A 478 -3.88 -6.57 15.97
N GLU A 479 -4.53 -6.23 14.84
CA GLU A 479 -3.89 -5.49 13.74
C GLU A 479 -4.22 -3.98 13.70
N GLY A 480 -4.85 -3.45 14.74
CA GLY A 480 -5.22 -2.02 14.84
C GLY A 480 -6.37 -1.62 13.89
N VAL A 481 -6.52 -0.31 13.67
CA VAL A 481 -7.52 0.22 12.73
C VAL A 481 -6.97 0.15 11.31
N GLN A 482 -7.71 -0.49 10.40
CA GLN A 482 -7.30 -0.69 8.99
C GLN A 482 -8.32 -0.13 7.99
N LEU A 483 -8.71 1.13 8.18
CA LEU A 483 -9.71 1.77 7.32
C LEU A 483 -9.20 1.87 5.88
N GLY A 484 -9.97 1.36 4.90
CA GLY A 484 -9.59 1.45 3.48
C GLY A 484 -8.40 0.57 3.05
N LYS A 485 -7.90 -0.29 3.94
CA LYS A 485 -6.82 -1.27 3.64
C LYS A 485 -7.33 -2.70 3.64
N HIS A 486 -8.14 -3.08 4.62
CA HIS A 486 -8.65 -4.43 4.76
C HIS A 486 -9.69 -4.76 3.68
N GLY A 487 -9.48 -5.83 2.90
CA GLY A 487 -10.45 -6.27 1.88
C GLY A 487 -10.64 -5.30 0.71
N ARG A 488 -9.68 -4.39 0.47
CA ARG A 488 -9.65 -3.48 -0.68
C ARG A 488 -8.61 -3.92 -1.71
N PHE A 489 -8.75 -3.48 -2.96
CA PHE A 489 -7.75 -3.69 -4.02
C PHE A 489 -7.11 -2.37 -4.48
N SER A 490 -5.85 -2.42 -4.89
CA SER A 490 -5.19 -1.29 -5.56
C SER A 490 -5.47 -1.37 -7.06
N LEU A 491 -5.96 -0.27 -7.63
CA LEU A 491 -6.30 -0.18 -9.06
C LEU A 491 -5.05 -0.37 -9.94
N MET A 492 -3.93 0.23 -9.58
CA MET A 492 -2.69 0.12 -10.35
C MET A 492 -2.11 -1.28 -10.33
N ASN A 493 -2.15 -1.95 -9.18
CA ASN A 493 -1.68 -3.33 -9.07
C ASN A 493 -2.56 -4.28 -9.90
N LEU A 494 -3.89 -4.13 -9.83
CA LEU A 494 -4.83 -4.95 -10.60
C LEU A 494 -4.61 -4.83 -12.11
N LEU A 495 -4.38 -3.60 -12.61
CA LEU A 495 -4.14 -3.36 -14.04
C LEU A 495 -2.74 -3.80 -14.49
N GLY A 496 -1.76 -3.78 -13.59
CA GLY A 496 -0.40 -4.24 -13.87
C GLY A 496 -0.27 -5.76 -13.86
N SER A 497 -1.09 -6.46 -13.07
CA SER A 497 -1.05 -7.92 -12.96
C SER A 497 -1.98 -8.66 -13.92
N SER A 498 -2.96 -7.98 -14.52
CA SER A 498 -4.02 -8.61 -15.30
C SER A 498 -4.07 -8.11 -16.75
N ARG A 499 -4.53 -8.95 -17.67
CA ARG A 499 -4.88 -8.53 -19.05
C ARG A 499 -6.13 -7.66 -19.02
N VAL A 500 -6.00 -6.42 -19.48
CA VAL A 500 -7.08 -5.42 -19.38
C VAL A 500 -7.93 -5.40 -20.64
N TRP A 501 -9.24 -5.50 -20.46
CA TRP A 501 -10.29 -5.41 -21.48
C TRP A 501 -11.20 -4.23 -21.15
N PHE A 502 -11.69 -3.50 -22.15
CA PHE A 502 -12.51 -2.30 -21.93
C PHE A 502 -13.90 -2.44 -22.54
N GLN A 503 -14.94 -2.20 -21.74
CA GLN A 503 -16.27 -1.88 -22.25
C GLN A 503 -16.61 -0.45 -21.87
N LEU A 504 -16.65 0.43 -22.86
CA LEU A 504 -16.86 1.86 -22.69
C LEU A 504 -18.31 2.24 -23.01
N ALA A 505 -19.00 2.80 -22.03
CA ALA A 505 -20.39 3.20 -22.13
C ALA A 505 -20.54 4.69 -22.48
N LEU A 506 -21.16 4.97 -23.62
CA LEU A 506 -21.51 6.32 -24.07
C LEU A 506 -22.97 6.66 -23.76
N HIS A 507 -23.25 7.95 -23.62
CA HIS A 507 -24.61 8.46 -23.52
C HIS A 507 -25.02 9.18 -24.81
N PRO A 508 -26.22 8.94 -25.38
CA PRO A 508 -26.61 9.46 -26.70
C PRO A 508 -26.92 10.97 -26.73
N THR A 509 -27.05 11.66 -25.60
CA THR A 509 -27.46 13.07 -25.51
C THR A 509 -27.03 13.74 -24.21
N ASP A 510 -26.94 15.07 -24.15
CA ASP A 510 -26.64 15.82 -22.91
C ASP A 510 -27.91 16.36 -22.22
N GLU A 511 -29.09 15.99 -22.71
CA GLU A 511 -30.36 16.42 -22.13
C GLU A 511 -30.60 15.84 -20.75
N SER A 512 -31.34 16.58 -19.92
CA SER A 512 -31.65 16.13 -18.57
C SER A 512 -32.53 14.87 -18.58
N PRO A 513 -32.37 13.96 -17.60
CA PRO A 513 -33.22 12.78 -17.46
C PRO A 513 -34.72 13.10 -17.45
N ALA A 514 -35.13 14.23 -16.87
CA ALA A 514 -36.53 14.65 -16.84
C ALA A 514 -37.12 14.90 -18.24
N SER A 515 -36.31 15.42 -19.18
CA SER A 515 -36.73 15.55 -20.58
C SER A 515 -36.84 14.18 -21.25
N LEU A 516 -35.86 13.30 -21.02
CA LEU A 516 -35.81 11.96 -21.60
C LEU A 516 -36.99 11.07 -21.21
N ALA A 517 -37.47 11.20 -19.98
CA ALA A 517 -38.61 10.42 -19.48
C ALA A 517 -39.91 10.67 -20.24
N ASN A 518 -40.06 11.84 -20.88
CA ASN A 518 -41.26 12.19 -21.65
C ASN A 518 -41.24 11.62 -23.08
N HIS A 519 -40.13 11.03 -23.52
CA HIS A 519 -40.00 10.43 -24.84
C HIS A 519 -40.35 8.94 -24.84
N SER A 520 -40.91 8.45 -25.94
CA SER A 520 -41.18 7.01 -26.08
C SER A 520 -39.86 6.23 -26.22
N PRO A 521 -39.80 4.96 -25.75
CA PRO A 521 -38.61 4.13 -25.86
C PRO A 521 -38.08 3.92 -27.31
N ASN A 522 -38.92 4.13 -28.32
CA ASN A 522 -38.56 3.97 -29.73
C ASN A 522 -38.21 5.29 -30.43
N SER A 523 -38.23 6.42 -29.70
CA SER A 523 -38.01 7.76 -30.25
C SER A 523 -36.96 8.54 -29.44
N PHE A 524 -35.97 7.85 -28.88
CA PHE A 524 -34.93 8.51 -28.10
C PHE A 524 -34.12 9.50 -28.96
N GLN A 525 -33.71 10.59 -28.34
CA GLN A 525 -32.98 11.64 -29.02
C GLN A 525 -31.50 11.29 -29.11
N TRP A 526 -31.01 11.12 -30.34
CA TRP A 526 -29.58 11.03 -30.65
C TRP A 526 -29.01 12.42 -30.92
N SER A 527 -28.10 12.88 -30.08
CA SER A 527 -27.34 14.11 -30.29
C SER A 527 -25.94 13.79 -30.80
N ALA A 528 -25.75 13.94 -32.11
CA ALA A 528 -24.44 13.77 -32.73
C ALA A 528 -23.37 14.68 -32.10
N GLY A 529 -23.75 15.88 -31.61
CA GLY A 529 -22.84 16.80 -30.94
C GLY A 529 -22.31 16.26 -29.61
N SER A 530 -23.20 15.75 -28.75
CA SER A 530 -22.85 15.17 -27.43
C SER A 530 -21.96 13.94 -27.59
N VAL A 531 -22.39 12.98 -28.42
CA VAL A 531 -21.62 11.74 -28.66
C VAL A 531 -20.29 12.06 -29.32
N SER A 532 -20.23 13.02 -30.24
CA SER A 532 -18.96 13.45 -30.85
C SER A 532 -18.01 14.07 -29.83
N SER A 533 -18.52 14.79 -28.83
CA SER A 533 -17.72 15.35 -27.73
C SER A 533 -17.07 14.23 -26.91
N GLN A 534 -17.86 13.22 -26.51
CA GLN A 534 -17.38 12.05 -25.76
C GLN A 534 -16.31 11.26 -26.54
N ILE A 535 -16.53 11.00 -27.83
CA ILE A 535 -15.57 10.31 -28.71
C ILE A 535 -14.23 11.07 -28.77
N ARG A 536 -14.29 12.40 -28.88
CA ARG A 536 -13.09 13.24 -28.98
C ARG A 536 -12.36 13.38 -27.66
N SER A 537 -13.08 13.52 -26.56
CA SER A 537 -12.48 13.69 -25.22
C SER A 537 -11.72 12.44 -24.77
N TRP A 538 -12.13 11.25 -25.24
CA TRP A 538 -11.42 9.99 -24.98
C TRP A 538 -10.45 9.57 -26.08
N ARG A 539 -10.29 10.38 -27.13
CA ARG A 539 -9.40 10.09 -28.28
C ARG A 539 -9.64 8.70 -28.89
N LEU A 540 -10.90 8.24 -28.91
CA LEU A 540 -11.24 6.88 -29.36
C LEU A 540 -10.78 6.58 -30.80
N PRO A 541 -10.85 7.53 -31.77
CA PRO A 541 -10.30 7.28 -33.10
C PRO A 541 -8.78 7.11 -33.09
N GLU A 542 -8.05 7.94 -32.34
CA GLU A 542 -6.61 7.84 -32.20
C GLU A 542 -6.20 6.55 -31.49
N TRP A 543 -6.93 6.17 -30.45
CA TRP A 543 -6.80 4.89 -29.75
C TRP A 543 -6.97 3.72 -30.71
N ALA A 544 -8.12 3.63 -31.39
CA ALA A 544 -8.42 2.53 -32.30
C ALA A 544 -7.38 2.44 -33.42
N ASN A 545 -6.91 3.57 -33.95
CA ASN A 545 -5.86 3.58 -34.97
C ASN A 545 -4.49 3.17 -34.41
N HIS A 546 -4.19 3.48 -33.14
CA HIS A 546 -2.96 3.07 -32.46
C HIS A 546 -2.90 1.55 -32.27
N ARG A 547 -3.95 0.96 -31.70
CA ARG A 547 -4.05 -0.50 -31.49
C ARG A 547 -4.18 -1.25 -32.80
N ASN A 548 -5.22 -0.98 -33.60
CA ASN A 548 -5.53 -1.77 -34.82
C ASN A 548 -4.38 -1.81 -35.83
N LYS A 549 -3.64 -0.71 -36.02
CA LYS A 549 -2.57 -0.69 -37.04
C LYS A 549 -1.28 -1.34 -36.55
N LYS A 550 -1.03 -1.37 -35.24
CA LYS A 550 0.35 -1.36 -34.76
C LYS A 550 0.62 -2.13 -33.45
N LEU A 551 -0.34 -2.31 -32.52
CA LEU A 551 -0.06 -2.84 -31.17
C LEU A 551 -1.27 -3.56 -30.50
N ASP A 552 -2.06 -4.33 -31.23
CA ASP A 552 -3.25 -5.04 -30.68
C ASP A 552 -2.99 -6.54 -30.46
N TYR A 553 -2.02 -6.86 -29.60
CA TYR A 553 -1.75 -8.26 -29.21
C TYR A 553 -2.55 -8.59 -27.96
N THR A 554 -3.36 -9.64 -28.05
CA THR A 554 -4.20 -10.11 -26.94
C THR A 554 -3.59 -11.30 -26.21
N ALA A 555 -2.70 -12.04 -26.86
CA ALA A 555 -1.97 -13.16 -26.28
C ALA A 555 -0.47 -13.03 -26.54
N ASP A 556 0.33 -13.43 -25.57
CA ASP A 556 1.77 -13.64 -25.70
C ASP A 556 2.13 -15.06 -25.24
N PHE A 557 3.27 -15.58 -25.71
CA PHE A 557 3.75 -16.91 -25.34
C PHE A 557 5.27 -16.89 -25.23
N ASP A 558 5.83 -17.68 -24.31
CA ASP A 558 7.25 -18.01 -24.39
C ASP A 558 7.52 -18.88 -25.63
N LEU A 559 8.70 -18.75 -26.25
CA LEU A 559 9.05 -19.50 -27.46
C LEU A 559 8.85 -21.02 -27.31
N ASN A 560 9.22 -21.58 -26.16
CA ASN A 560 9.10 -23.01 -25.89
C ASN A 560 7.66 -23.41 -25.60
N GLU A 561 6.94 -22.60 -24.81
CA GLU A 561 5.52 -22.82 -24.49
C GLU A 561 4.67 -22.84 -25.76
N PHE A 562 4.89 -21.89 -26.67
CA PHE A 562 4.21 -21.82 -27.96
C PHE A 562 4.47 -23.08 -28.80
N GLN A 563 5.72 -23.53 -28.85
CA GLN A 563 6.09 -24.75 -29.58
C GLN A 563 5.43 -25.97 -28.97
N GLU A 564 5.47 -26.15 -27.65
CA GLU A 564 4.85 -27.29 -26.97
C GLU A 564 3.34 -27.33 -27.19
N ARG A 565 2.67 -26.19 -27.05
CA ARG A 565 1.21 -26.08 -27.24
C ARG A 565 0.80 -26.37 -28.69
N TYR A 566 1.49 -25.78 -29.66
CA TYR A 566 1.13 -25.89 -31.08
C TYR A 566 1.92 -26.95 -31.85
N ALA A 567 2.74 -27.78 -31.19
CA ALA A 567 3.46 -28.91 -31.81
C ALA A 567 2.49 -29.86 -32.53
N ARG A 568 1.31 -30.09 -31.95
CA ARG A 568 0.25 -30.91 -32.57
C ARG A 568 -0.22 -30.34 -33.90
N LEU A 569 -0.11 -29.04 -34.13
CA LEU A 569 -0.48 -28.35 -35.37
C LEU A 569 0.67 -28.25 -36.39
N GLY A 570 1.83 -28.85 -36.11
CA GLY A 570 3.00 -28.88 -36.98
C GLY A 570 4.05 -27.79 -36.70
N CYS A 571 3.96 -27.09 -35.56
CA CYS A 571 4.99 -26.13 -35.16
C CYS A 571 6.30 -26.87 -34.83
N GLN A 572 7.41 -26.49 -35.47
CA GLN A 572 8.72 -27.12 -35.29
C GLN A 572 9.51 -26.47 -34.16
N LEU A 573 10.45 -27.23 -33.57
CA LEU A 573 11.31 -26.77 -32.48
C LEU A 573 12.26 -25.64 -32.92
N GLY A 574 12.45 -24.65 -32.05
CA GLY A 574 13.34 -23.51 -32.24
C GLY A 574 12.71 -22.32 -32.97
N ARG A 575 13.36 -21.16 -32.86
CA ARG A 575 12.89 -19.86 -33.41
C ARG A 575 12.59 -19.93 -34.91
N ASP A 576 13.46 -20.57 -35.68
CA ASP A 576 13.30 -20.74 -37.14
C ASP A 576 12.08 -21.63 -37.48
N GLY A 577 11.75 -22.58 -36.60
CA GLY A 577 10.58 -23.45 -36.72
C GLY A 577 9.27 -22.70 -36.49
N VAL A 578 9.23 -21.83 -35.48
CA VAL A 578 8.13 -20.91 -35.22
C VAL A 578 7.95 -19.94 -36.40
N GLU A 579 9.03 -19.30 -36.86
CA GLU A 579 8.99 -18.38 -38.00
C GLU A 579 8.46 -19.05 -39.26
N SER A 580 8.91 -20.27 -39.55
CA SER A 580 8.44 -21.06 -40.69
C SER A 580 6.95 -21.38 -40.56
N TRP A 581 6.50 -21.78 -39.37
CA TRP A 581 5.09 -22.10 -39.13
C TRP A 581 4.17 -20.88 -39.25
N VAL A 582 4.58 -19.73 -38.72
CA VAL A 582 3.86 -18.45 -38.87
C VAL A 582 3.74 -18.08 -40.36
N MET A 583 4.81 -18.27 -41.14
CA MET A 583 4.79 -18.05 -42.58
C MET A 583 3.89 -19.03 -43.34
N GLU A 584 3.89 -20.31 -42.97
CA GLU A 584 3.01 -21.34 -43.56
C GLU A 584 1.52 -21.03 -43.33
N ARG A 585 1.18 -20.49 -42.16
CA ARG A 585 -0.18 -20.06 -41.81
C ARG A 585 -0.59 -18.76 -42.49
N GLY A 586 0.36 -18.02 -43.06
CA GLY A 586 0.09 -16.76 -43.74
C GLY A 586 -0.25 -15.61 -42.79
N TRP A 587 0.07 -15.74 -41.50
CA TRP A 587 -0.02 -14.66 -40.52
C TRP A 587 1.08 -13.63 -40.83
N SER A 588 0.72 -12.64 -41.63
CA SER A 588 1.64 -11.64 -42.17
C SER A 588 1.20 -10.23 -41.75
N ASN A 589 2.07 -9.24 -41.89
CA ASN A 589 1.78 -7.82 -41.57
C ASN A 589 1.63 -7.48 -40.08
N GLY A 590 2.41 -8.11 -39.19
CA GLY A 590 2.40 -7.78 -37.75
C GLY A 590 1.18 -8.30 -37.00
N GLU A 591 0.55 -9.36 -37.54
CA GLU A 591 -0.44 -10.18 -36.83
C GLU A 591 0.21 -11.09 -35.78
N VAL A 592 1.45 -11.51 -36.04
CA VAL A 592 2.33 -12.18 -35.09
C VAL A 592 3.68 -11.49 -35.15
N VAL A 593 4.24 -11.16 -33.99
CA VAL A 593 5.59 -10.61 -33.86
C VAL A 593 6.38 -11.48 -32.90
N ILE A 594 7.52 -11.96 -33.37
CA ILE A 594 8.44 -12.77 -32.59
C ILE A 594 9.48 -11.81 -32.00
N GLY A 595 9.40 -11.58 -30.70
CA GLY A 595 10.34 -10.78 -29.92
C GLY A 595 11.65 -11.53 -29.66
N HIS A 596 12.36 -11.09 -28.61
CA HIS A 596 13.60 -11.73 -28.18
C HIS A 596 13.31 -13.01 -27.39
N GLU A 597 12.34 -12.95 -26.49
CA GLU A 597 11.97 -14.04 -25.57
C GLU A 597 10.53 -14.53 -25.80
N ARG A 598 9.62 -13.63 -26.21
CA ARG A 598 8.19 -13.95 -26.37
C ARG A 598 7.69 -13.82 -27.81
N ILE A 599 6.55 -14.43 -28.08
CA ILE A 599 5.78 -14.31 -29.32
C ILE A 599 4.49 -13.57 -29.00
N TRP A 600 4.26 -12.46 -29.67
CA TRP A 600 3.08 -11.61 -29.51
C TRP A 600 2.09 -11.89 -30.64
N ILE A 601 0.85 -12.21 -30.29
CA ILE A 601 -0.17 -12.70 -31.22
C ILE A 601 -1.46 -11.90 -31.07
N ARG A 602 -2.04 -11.51 -32.21
CA ARG A 602 -3.35 -10.85 -32.24
C ARG A 602 -4.48 -11.86 -32.04
N GLU A 603 -5.63 -11.34 -31.64
CA GLU A 603 -6.80 -12.17 -31.30
C GLU A 603 -7.23 -13.12 -32.43
N ALA A 604 -7.28 -12.64 -33.68
CA ALA A 604 -7.77 -13.46 -34.79
C ALA A 604 -6.85 -14.67 -35.10
N PRO A 605 -5.52 -14.49 -35.28
CA PRO A 605 -4.58 -15.62 -35.39
C PRO A 605 -4.59 -16.55 -34.18
N TRP A 606 -4.66 -16.01 -32.97
CA TRP A 606 -4.71 -16.82 -31.74
C TRP A 606 -5.96 -17.71 -31.71
N TRP A 607 -7.13 -17.12 -31.96
CA TRP A 607 -8.40 -17.86 -32.00
C TRP A 607 -8.43 -18.89 -33.14
N GLU A 608 -7.84 -18.57 -34.30
CA GLU A 608 -7.67 -19.54 -35.39
C GLU A 608 -6.82 -20.74 -34.95
N ALA A 609 -5.70 -20.49 -34.25
CA ALA A 609 -4.82 -21.55 -33.76
C ALA A 609 -5.50 -22.44 -32.70
N GLU A 610 -6.16 -21.85 -31.71
CA GLU A 610 -6.88 -22.57 -30.65
C GLU A 610 -8.06 -23.38 -31.22
N SER A 611 -8.86 -22.78 -32.12
CA SER A 611 -9.98 -23.50 -32.75
C SER A 611 -9.52 -24.68 -33.60
N MET A 612 -8.35 -24.60 -34.24
CA MET A 612 -7.76 -25.74 -34.94
C MET A 612 -7.25 -26.82 -34.00
N LEU A 613 -6.78 -26.45 -32.81
CA LEU A 613 -6.38 -27.40 -31.77
C LEU A 613 -7.60 -28.18 -31.26
N ASP A 614 -8.73 -27.51 -31.02
CA ASP A 614 -10.00 -28.11 -30.60
C ASP A 614 -10.56 -29.11 -31.63
N LEU A 615 -10.33 -28.88 -32.92
CA LEU A 615 -10.77 -29.78 -33.99
C LEU A 615 -9.94 -31.06 -34.10
N LYS A 616 -8.75 -31.13 -33.50
CA LYS A 616 -7.93 -32.35 -33.48
C LYS A 616 -8.33 -33.22 -32.28
N PRO A 617 -8.77 -34.48 -32.49
CA PRO A 617 -9.10 -35.37 -31.38
C PRO A 617 -7.89 -35.55 -30.45
N MET A 618 -8.12 -35.58 -29.13
CA MET A 618 -7.12 -36.10 -28.19
C MET A 618 -6.79 -37.53 -28.61
N ASP A 619 -5.50 -37.84 -28.77
CA ASP A 619 -5.08 -39.24 -28.87
C ASP A 619 -5.59 -39.95 -27.62
N PRO A 620 -6.28 -41.10 -27.73
CA PRO A 620 -6.60 -41.89 -26.54
C PRO A 620 -5.29 -42.18 -25.82
N SER A 621 -5.25 -41.82 -24.53
CA SER A 621 -4.13 -42.06 -23.65
C SER A 621 -3.63 -43.50 -23.82
N MET A 622 -2.31 -43.63 -23.97
CA MET A 622 -1.55 -44.88 -24.01
C MET A 622 -1.58 -45.61 -22.64
N ASP A 623 -2.76 -45.82 -22.06
CA ASP A 623 -2.94 -46.50 -20.77
C ASP A 623 -3.93 -47.67 -20.83
N ASP A 624 -4.64 -47.86 -21.97
CA ASP A 624 -5.65 -48.93 -22.13
C ASP A 624 -5.20 -50.08 -23.06
N ALA A 625 -3.90 -50.23 -23.29
CA ALA A 625 -3.33 -51.31 -24.12
C ALA A 625 -2.53 -52.34 -23.30
N ALA A 626 -3.09 -52.79 -22.17
CA ALA A 626 -2.61 -53.98 -21.46
C ALA A 626 -3.50 -55.20 -21.77
N GLY A 627 -3.47 -55.65 -23.02
CA GLY A 627 -4.05 -56.91 -23.49
C GLY A 627 -2.96 -57.90 -23.92
N PRO A 628 -2.89 -59.14 -23.40
CA PRO A 628 -1.69 -59.96 -23.48
C PRO A 628 -1.74 -60.92 -24.67
N PHE A 629 -1.31 -60.52 -25.87
CA PHE A 629 -0.82 -61.48 -26.87
C PHE A 629 0.18 -60.80 -27.81
N GLY A 630 1.40 -61.34 -27.82
CA GLY A 630 2.58 -60.66 -28.34
C GLY A 630 2.91 -60.89 -29.82
N GLY A 631 3.87 -60.07 -30.26
CA GLY A 631 4.91 -60.43 -31.23
C GLY A 631 4.60 -60.12 -32.69
N GLN A 632 5.25 -59.09 -33.25
CA GLN A 632 6.40 -59.26 -34.14
C GLN A 632 6.92 -57.90 -34.63
N TYR A 633 8.25 -57.76 -34.63
CA TYR A 633 9.01 -56.66 -35.21
C TYR A 633 8.74 -56.53 -36.71
N GLN A 634 8.52 -55.31 -37.20
CA GLN A 634 9.08 -54.85 -38.47
C GLN A 634 9.34 -53.33 -38.43
N VAL A 635 10.59 -52.96 -38.72
CA VAL A 635 11.06 -51.60 -38.97
C VAL A 635 10.78 -51.27 -40.43
N SER A 636 10.06 -50.18 -40.69
CA SER A 636 9.95 -49.59 -42.03
C SER A 636 10.03 -48.07 -41.95
N THR A 637 11.13 -47.54 -42.49
CA THR A 637 11.39 -46.14 -42.84
C THR A 637 10.26 -45.53 -43.68
N PRO A 638 9.85 -44.27 -43.49
CA PRO A 638 8.97 -43.61 -44.46
C PRO A 638 9.79 -43.14 -45.66
N MET A 639 9.50 -43.75 -46.81
CA MET A 639 9.89 -43.27 -48.13
C MET A 639 9.02 -42.07 -48.52
N VAL A 640 9.68 -41.08 -49.11
CA VAL A 640 9.07 -40.01 -49.90
C VAL A 640 8.49 -40.66 -51.16
N GLU A 641 7.17 -40.58 -51.37
CA GLU A 641 6.57 -40.88 -52.66
C GLU A 641 5.41 -39.93 -52.98
N ASP A 642 5.65 -39.21 -54.07
CA ASP A 642 4.77 -38.36 -54.85
C ASP A 642 3.88 -39.27 -55.73
N GLY A 643 2.56 -39.08 -55.75
CA GLY A 643 1.67 -40.08 -56.37
C GLY A 643 0.20 -39.73 -56.41
N PHE A 644 -0.16 -38.65 -57.10
CA PHE A 644 -1.52 -38.39 -57.58
C PHE A 644 -1.87 -39.35 -58.73
N TYR A 645 -2.91 -40.20 -58.59
CA TYR A 645 -3.68 -40.72 -59.73
C TYR A 645 -5.17 -40.96 -59.41
N GLN A 646 -5.98 -40.53 -60.35
CA GLN A 646 -7.45 -40.59 -60.46
C GLN A 646 -8.02 -42.01 -60.64
N GLN A 647 -9.32 -42.16 -60.31
CA GLN A 647 -10.28 -43.01 -61.02
C GLN A 647 -11.74 -42.52 -60.76
N PRO A 648 -12.75 -42.88 -61.58
CA PRO A 648 -13.48 -41.92 -62.41
C PRO A 648 -15.00 -41.86 -62.11
N TYR A 649 -15.68 -40.83 -62.61
CA TYR A 649 -17.14 -40.82 -62.73
C TYR A 649 -17.58 -40.44 -64.15
N HIS A 650 -18.50 -41.23 -64.70
CA HIS A 650 -19.13 -41.10 -66.01
C HIS A 650 -20.23 -40.02 -66.04
N ASP A 651 -20.28 -39.27 -67.15
CA ASP A 651 -21.44 -38.86 -67.99
C ASP A 651 -22.83 -38.72 -67.33
N ASN A 652 -23.71 -37.73 -67.59
CA ASN A 652 -23.91 -36.58 -68.51
C ASN A 652 -25.36 -36.05 -68.16
N PRO A 653 -25.97 -35.00 -68.75
CA PRO A 653 -25.47 -33.94 -69.62
C PRO A 653 -25.98 -32.50 -69.27
N SER A 654 -25.57 -31.57 -70.15
CA SER A 654 -26.18 -30.25 -70.52
C SER A 654 -25.80 -28.97 -69.75
N ASN A 655 -24.65 -28.41 -70.17
CA ASN A 655 -24.35 -27.02 -70.57
C ASN A 655 -25.56 -26.09 -70.92
N PRO A 656 -25.39 -24.74 -71.06
CA PRO A 656 -24.14 -23.96 -71.10
C PRO A 656 -24.16 -22.61 -70.32
N PHE A 657 -22.99 -22.03 -70.03
CA PHE A 657 -22.57 -20.72 -70.56
C PHE A 657 -21.11 -20.42 -70.20
N LEU A 658 -20.32 -20.23 -71.25
CA LEU A 658 -18.90 -19.88 -71.27
C LEU A 658 -18.69 -18.37 -71.13
N SER A 659 -17.54 -17.96 -70.58
CA SER A 659 -16.56 -17.00 -71.15
C SER A 659 -15.45 -16.76 -70.12
N ARG A 660 -14.24 -17.31 -70.27
CA ARG A 660 -13.13 -16.93 -71.17
C ARG A 660 -12.53 -15.55 -70.85
N ASN A 661 -11.32 -15.55 -70.28
CA ASN A 661 -10.20 -14.87 -70.91
C ASN A 661 -8.84 -15.43 -70.46
N GLN A 662 -8.07 -15.87 -71.46
CA GLN A 662 -6.67 -16.27 -71.40
C GLN A 662 -5.79 -15.06 -71.69
N SER A 663 -4.57 -15.04 -71.15
CA SER A 663 -3.41 -14.56 -71.90
C SER A 663 -2.11 -15.20 -71.39
N PHE A 664 -1.29 -15.56 -72.37
CA PHE A 664 -0.07 -16.37 -72.34
C PHE A 664 1.21 -15.50 -72.31
N ALA A 665 2.35 -16.21 -72.18
CA ALA A 665 3.71 -15.91 -72.66
C ALA A 665 4.65 -15.20 -71.65
N SER A 666 5.95 -15.49 -71.52
CA SER A 666 6.88 -16.45 -72.14
C SER A 666 8.22 -16.44 -71.36
N ARG A 667 8.92 -17.58 -71.40
CA ARG A 667 10.36 -17.85 -71.12
C ARG A 667 11.38 -16.76 -71.52
N SER A 668 12.50 -16.73 -70.79
CA SER A 668 13.85 -16.93 -71.37
C SER A 668 14.90 -17.41 -70.34
N GLN A 669 15.82 -18.26 -70.80
CA GLN A 669 16.97 -18.88 -70.11
C GLN A 669 18.27 -18.10 -70.41
N LEU A 670 19.27 -18.20 -69.52
CA LEU A 670 20.73 -18.34 -69.79
C LEU A 670 21.43 -18.39 -68.40
N GLY A 671 22.04 -19.49 -67.92
CA GLY A 671 23.31 -20.10 -68.35
C GLY A 671 24.42 -19.69 -67.34
N ALA A 672 24.97 -20.56 -66.48
CA ALA A 672 26.09 -21.44 -66.80
C ALA A 672 26.35 -22.51 -65.72
N LYS A 673 26.87 -23.66 -66.18
CA LYS A 673 27.29 -24.86 -65.43
C LYS A 673 28.82 -24.88 -65.28
N SER A 674 29.34 -25.57 -64.26
CA SER A 674 30.42 -26.56 -64.43
C SER A 674 30.65 -27.43 -63.18
N ILE A 675 30.96 -28.71 -63.46
CA ILE A 675 31.09 -29.88 -62.58
C ILE A 675 32.55 -30.38 -62.62
N ALA A 676 33.13 -30.67 -61.44
CA ALA A 676 34.10 -31.71 -60.98
C ALA A 676 35.35 -32.14 -61.81
N PRO A 677 36.46 -32.61 -61.18
CA PRO A 677 36.59 -34.04 -60.79
C PRO A 677 37.48 -34.38 -59.55
N SER A 678 37.50 -35.66 -59.18
CA SER A 678 37.91 -36.31 -57.91
C SER A 678 39.19 -37.19 -57.92
N LYS A 679 39.77 -37.45 -56.71
CA LYS A 679 40.51 -38.65 -56.13
C LYS A 679 41.93 -38.34 -55.57
N ALA A 680 42.20 -38.27 -54.24
CA ALA A 680 42.47 -39.29 -53.16
C ALA A 680 44.00 -39.60 -52.95
N PRO A 681 44.59 -40.03 -51.78
CA PRO A 681 44.08 -40.33 -50.41
C PRO A 681 44.95 -39.85 -49.17
N THR A 682 44.36 -39.94 -47.95
CA THR A 682 44.92 -40.13 -46.57
C THR A 682 46.14 -39.34 -46.03
N GLN A 683 45.91 -38.49 -45.00
CA GLN A 683 46.55 -38.63 -43.67
C GLN A 683 45.88 -37.75 -42.59
N GLN A 684 46.11 -38.16 -41.34
CA GLN A 684 45.57 -37.72 -40.06
C GLN A 684 45.62 -36.20 -39.79
N GLY A 685 44.53 -35.67 -39.21
CA GLY A 685 44.49 -34.31 -38.68
C GLY A 685 43.09 -33.98 -38.16
N ARG A 686 43.01 -33.77 -36.84
CA ARG A 686 41.82 -33.46 -36.04
C ARG A 686 40.94 -32.35 -36.63
N PRO A 687 39.60 -32.47 -36.54
CA PRO A 687 38.70 -31.33 -36.46
C PRO A 687 38.12 -31.20 -35.04
N GLY A 688 38.52 -30.16 -34.32
CA GLY A 688 37.57 -29.38 -33.52
C GLY A 688 37.43 -28.10 -34.32
N ASP A 689 36.28 -27.80 -34.86
CA ASP A 689 35.21 -27.08 -34.18
C ASP A 689 34.07 -27.10 -35.21
N TYR A 690 32.79 -27.27 -34.83
CA TYR A 690 31.68 -27.36 -35.81
C TYR A 690 31.68 -28.60 -36.73
N GLY A 691 32.11 -29.72 -36.15
CA GLY A 691 31.72 -31.09 -36.45
C GLY A 691 31.52 -31.80 -35.12
N LEU A 692 30.72 -31.19 -34.23
CA LEU A 692 30.47 -31.64 -32.87
C LEU A 692 29.52 -32.85 -32.88
N GLY A 693 30.12 -34.03 -33.05
CA GLY A 693 29.55 -35.27 -32.56
C GLY A 693 29.59 -35.31 -31.03
N THR A 694 28.41 -35.53 -30.46
CA THR A 694 28.08 -36.21 -29.19
C THR A 694 29.22 -36.51 -28.21
N LYS A 695 29.66 -35.49 -27.47
CA LYS A 695 30.07 -35.61 -26.05
C LYS A 695 30.31 -34.21 -25.44
N GLY A 696 29.26 -33.40 -25.42
CA GLY A 696 29.22 -32.09 -24.72
C GLY A 696 28.56 -32.13 -23.34
N ASP A 697 27.64 -33.06 -23.09
CA ASP A 697 26.75 -32.94 -21.91
C ASP A 697 27.12 -33.77 -20.68
N ASN A 698 28.24 -34.52 -20.68
CA ASN A 698 28.52 -35.44 -19.56
C ASN A 698 29.80 -35.14 -18.76
N LYS A 699 30.23 -33.87 -18.63
CA LYS A 699 31.35 -33.51 -17.73
C LYS A 699 31.15 -32.23 -16.92
N TYR A 700 29.92 -31.93 -16.50
CA TYR A 700 29.71 -31.04 -15.35
C TYR A 700 30.08 -31.81 -14.07
N GLY A 701 31.37 -31.80 -13.71
CA GLY A 701 31.82 -32.34 -12.40
C GLY A 701 33.19 -33.00 -12.32
N ASP A 702 33.96 -33.10 -13.40
CA ASP A 702 35.15 -33.99 -13.45
C ASP A 702 36.51 -33.27 -13.44
N VAL A 703 36.60 -32.14 -12.72
CA VAL A 703 37.88 -31.47 -12.42
C VAL A 703 38.31 -31.81 -10.99
N THR A 704 39.20 -32.79 -10.85
CA THR A 704 39.78 -33.20 -9.57
C THR A 704 41.18 -32.60 -9.41
N TYR A 705 41.33 -31.74 -8.39
CA TYR A 705 42.62 -31.20 -7.99
C TYR A 705 43.20 -32.09 -6.87
N TYR A 706 44.32 -32.75 -7.15
CA TYR A 706 45.16 -33.61 -6.27
C TYR A 706 44.79 -35.10 -6.12
N GLY A 707 45.51 -35.95 -6.86
CA GLY A 707 46.48 -36.86 -6.24
C GLY A 707 46.08 -38.25 -5.78
N GLU A 708 44.88 -38.76 -6.07
CA GLU A 708 44.59 -40.21 -5.98
C GLU A 708 43.89 -40.64 -7.27
N VAL A 709 44.67 -41.14 -8.21
CA VAL A 709 44.16 -41.86 -9.38
C VAL A 709 44.28 -43.34 -9.02
N GLU A 710 43.16 -43.98 -8.68
CA GLU A 710 43.06 -45.43 -8.84
C GLU A 710 43.02 -45.72 -10.35
N ASP A 711 43.90 -46.63 -10.76
CA ASP A 711 44.27 -46.94 -12.13
C ASP A 711 43.06 -47.14 -13.07
N GLY A 712 43.07 -46.45 -14.21
CA GLY A 712 42.10 -46.75 -15.27
C GLY A 712 42.19 -45.96 -16.56
N ASP A 713 42.56 -44.67 -16.56
CA ASP A 713 42.60 -43.88 -17.81
C ASP A 713 43.64 -42.77 -17.80
N ALA A 714 44.43 -42.68 -18.89
CA ALA A 714 45.47 -41.68 -19.08
C ALA A 714 44.87 -40.27 -19.33
N LYS A 715 44.74 -39.46 -18.27
CA LYS A 715 44.40 -38.03 -18.35
C LYS A 715 45.66 -37.18 -18.42
N VAL A 716 45.70 -36.23 -19.36
CA VAL A 716 46.81 -35.27 -19.54
C VAL A 716 46.72 -34.20 -18.45
N ILE A 717 47.75 -34.11 -17.60
CA ILE A 717 47.85 -33.11 -16.53
C ILE A 717 48.47 -31.84 -17.12
N THR A 718 47.72 -30.75 -17.17
CA THR A 718 48.22 -29.42 -17.53
C THR A 718 48.33 -28.55 -16.29
N GLU A 719 49.54 -28.15 -15.92
CA GLU A 719 49.78 -27.20 -14.83
C GLU A 719 49.56 -25.77 -15.32
N VAL A 720 48.60 -25.06 -14.73
CA VAL A 720 48.34 -23.64 -15.01
C VAL A 720 48.95 -22.80 -13.89
N PRO A 721 49.80 -21.80 -14.19
CA PRO A 721 50.37 -20.94 -13.15
C PRO A 721 49.29 -20.07 -12.51
N ILE A 722 49.16 -20.16 -11.19
CA ILE A 722 48.23 -19.32 -10.42
C ILE A 722 48.76 -17.89 -10.25
N THR A 723 47.90 -16.90 -10.48
CA THR A 723 48.21 -15.46 -10.37
C THR A 723 48.52 -15.04 -8.93
N PHE A 724 49.26 -13.95 -8.76
CA PHE A 724 49.59 -13.41 -7.43
C PHE A 724 48.34 -13.00 -6.63
N SER A 725 47.34 -12.40 -7.29
CA SER A 725 46.05 -12.05 -6.67
C SER A 725 45.32 -13.28 -6.13
N ARG A 726 45.33 -14.39 -6.88
CA ARG A 726 44.73 -15.65 -6.44
C ARG A 726 45.48 -16.25 -5.26
N LYS A 727 46.82 -16.20 -5.24
CA LYS A 727 47.63 -16.64 -4.08
C LYS A 727 47.33 -15.82 -2.83
N ALA A 728 47.25 -14.50 -2.94
CA ALA A 728 46.92 -13.62 -1.83
C ALA A 728 45.51 -13.89 -1.27
N TRP A 729 44.52 -14.09 -2.15
CA TRP A 729 43.15 -14.42 -1.73
C TRP A 729 43.05 -15.79 -1.05
N ILE A 730 43.74 -16.80 -1.58
CA ILE A 730 43.82 -18.12 -0.93
C ILE A 730 44.45 -17.99 0.46
N TRP A 731 45.52 -17.19 0.61
CA TRP A 731 46.13 -16.94 1.91
C TRP A 731 45.15 -16.26 2.90
N THR A 732 44.43 -15.23 2.46
CA THR A 732 43.42 -14.52 3.28
C THR A 732 42.27 -15.44 3.70
N THR A 733 41.75 -16.26 2.78
CA THR A 733 40.65 -17.20 3.08
C THR A 733 41.09 -18.28 4.07
N TRP A 734 42.33 -18.75 3.98
CA TRP A 734 42.91 -19.65 4.97
C TRP A 734 43.15 -18.97 6.33
N ALA A 735 43.61 -17.71 6.34
CA ALA A 735 43.79 -16.94 7.57
C ALA A 735 42.46 -16.65 8.30
N LEU A 736 41.36 -16.43 7.58
CA LEU A 736 40.04 -16.19 8.19
C LEU A 736 39.30 -17.48 8.60
N THR A 737 39.65 -18.62 8.01
CA THR A 737 38.98 -19.91 8.27
C THR A 737 39.87 -20.93 8.99
N PHE A 738 41.00 -20.49 9.55
CA PHE A 738 42.04 -21.36 10.13
C PHE A 738 41.55 -22.23 11.30
N TYR A 739 40.60 -21.73 12.10
CA TYR A 739 40.02 -22.42 13.25
C TYR A 739 39.04 -23.54 12.86
N ILE A 740 38.69 -23.65 11.57
CA ILE A 740 37.89 -24.75 11.03
C ILE A 740 38.85 -25.69 10.29
N PRO A 741 39.31 -26.78 10.92
CA PRO A 741 40.31 -27.65 10.32
C PRO A 741 39.69 -28.52 9.22
N SER A 742 40.45 -28.82 8.17
CA SER A 742 39.98 -29.61 7.01
C SER A 742 39.41 -31.00 7.33
N PRO A 743 39.80 -31.71 8.42
CA PRO A 743 39.13 -32.93 8.87
C PRO A 743 37.69 -32.70 9.32
N ALA A 744 37.38 -31.58 10.01
CA ALA A 744 36.03 -31.27 10.44
C ALA A 744 35.09 -31.08 9.24
N LEU A 745 35.55 -30.38 8.19
CA LEU A 745 34.80 -30.22 6.94
C LEU A 745 34.61 -31.55 6.18
N ARG A 746 35.59 -32.47 6.28
CA ARG A 746 35.53 -33.78 5.62
C ARG A 746 34.57 -34.75 6.33
N TYR A 747 34.63 -34.82 7.66
CA TYR A 747 33.88 -35.80 8.44
C TYR A 747 32.51 -35.30 8.91
N ILE A 748 32.42 -34.05 9.39
CA ILE A 748 31.17 -33.47 9.87
C ILE A 748 30.40 -32.81 8.71
N GLY A 749 31.09 -32.02 7.89
CA GLY A 749 30.50 -31.34 6.72
C GLY A 749 30.27 -32.23 5.50
N ARG A 750 30.65 -33.52 5.54
CA ARG A 750 30.58 -34.49 4.42
C ARG A 750 31.22 -34.01 3.10
N MET A 751 32.08 -32.99 3.13
CA MET A 751 32.74 -32.44 1.95
C MET A 751 34.04 -33.21 1.66
N LYS A 752 33.92 -34.33 0.93
CA LYS A 752 35.05 -35.21 0.61
C LYS A 752 36.06 -34.59 -0.36
N ARG A 753 35.61 -33.75 -1.31
CA ARG A 753 36.46 -33.19 -2.36
C ARG A 753 37.21 -31.91 -1.91
N PRO A 754 38.50 -31.72 -2.27
CA PRO A 754 39.31 -30.57 -1.84
C PRO A 754 38.90 -29.24 -2.47
N ASP A 755 38.44 -29.23 -3.72
CA ASP A 755 37.88 -28.09 -4.45
C ASP A 755 36.62 -27.55 -3.78
N VAL A 756 35.70 -28.43 -3.37
CA VAL A 756 34.47 -28.06 -2.64
C VAL A 756 34.81 -27.43 -1.29
N ARG A 757 35.83 -27.94 -0.60
CA ARG A 757 36.30 -27.37 0.67
C ARG A 757 36.92 -25.99 0.47
N GLN A 758 37.69 -25.79 -0.60
CA GLN A 758 38.28 -24.48 -0.91
C GLN A 758 37.21 -23.46 -1.32
N ALA A 759 36.23 -23.85 -2.15
CA ALA A 759 35.09 -23.01 -2.51
C ALA A 759 34.22 -22.66 -1.28
N TRP A 760 34.01 -23.61 -0.37
CA TRP A 760 33.33 -23.38 0.89
C TRP A 760 34.08 -22.36 1.77
N ARG A 761 35.41 -22.51 1.92
CA ARG A 761 36.25 -21.56 2.66
C ARG A 761 36.21 -20.17 2.04
N GLU A 762 36.19 -20.05 0.72
CA GLU A 762 36.08 -18.77 0.01
C GLU A 762 34.75 -18.08 0.29
N LYS A 763 33.62 -18.81 0.20
CA LYS A 763 32.29 -18.27 0.52
C LYS A 763 32.16 -17.90 2.00
N PHE A 764 32.68 -18.72 2.89
CA PHE A 764 32.63 -18.45 4.33
C PHE A 764 33.53 -17.27 4.73
N ALA A 765 34.71 -17.13 4.11
CA ALA A 765 35.56 -15.96 4.31
C ALA A 765 34.89 -14.67 3.82
N LEU A 766 34.15 -14.70 2.70
CA LEU A 766 33.34 -13.55 2.26
C LEU A 766 32.24 -13.22 3.28
N MET A 767 31.53 -14.22 3.82
CA MET A 767 30.56 -14.00 4.89
C MET A 767 31.19 -13.37 6.15
N ILE A 768 32.38 -13.83 6.56
CA ILE A 768 33.12 -13.24 7.69
C ILE A 768 33.52 -11.79 7.39
N ILE A 769 34.01 -11.48 6.19
CA ILE A 769 34.39 -10.11 5.81
C ILE A 769 33.16 -9.19 5.82
N ILE A 770 32.04 -9.65 5.24
CA ILE A 770 30.78 -8.90 5.26
C ILE A 770 30.31 -8.68 6.70
N PHE A 771 30.40 -9.70 7.56
CA PHE A 771 30.06 -9.58 8.97
C PHE A 771 30.97 -8.58 9.70
N ILE A 772 32.28 -8.61 9.49
CA ILE A 772 33.24 -7.68 10.12
C ILE A 772 32.98 -6.24 9.65
N ILE A 773 32.70 -6.02 8.36
CA ILE A 773 32.38 -4.68 7.83
C ILE A 773 31.08 -4.18 8.45
N ASN A 774 30.03 -4.99 8.48
CA ASN A 774 28.75 -4.62 9.11
C ASN A 774 28.91 -4.38 10.62
N ALA A 775 29.65 -5.23 11.33
CA ALA A 775 29.93 -5.06 12.75
C ALA A 775 30.75 -3.78 13.02
N THR A 776 31.68 -3.44 12.14
CA THR A 776 32.44 -2.18 12.23
C THR A 776 31.54 -0.96 12.03
N VAL A 777 30.61 -1.02 11.07
CA VAL A 777 29.62 0.05 10.87
C VAL A 777 28.69 0.19 12.08
N VAL A 778 28.19 -0.92 12.63
CA VAL A 778 27.35 -0.90 13.84
C VAL A 778 28.12 -0.37 15.05
N PHE A 779 29.38 -0.80 15.23
CA PHE A 779 30.26 -0.27 16.28
C PHE A 779 30.50 1.24 16.10
N TYR A 780 30.68 1.70 14.87
CA TYR A 780 30.87 3.12 14.58
C TYR A 780 29.62 3.96 14.90
N ILE A 781 28.43 3.49 14.52
CA ILE A 781 27.17 4.22 14.76
C ILE A 781 26.80 4.23 16.25
N VAL A 782 26.87 3.08 16.94
CA VAL A 782 26.33 2.93 18.30
C VAL A 782 27.41 2.99 19.38
N GLY A 783 28.58 2.39 19.13
CA GLY A 783 29.64 2.22 20.12
C GLY A 783 30.59 3.42 20.21
N PHE A 784 31.01 3.97 19.07
CA PHE A 784 32.00 5.04 19.00
C PHE A 784 31.52 6.34 19.65
N GLY A 785 30.22 6.69 19.50
CA GLY A 785 29.62 7.82 20.18
C GLY A 785 29.67 7.72 21.71
N LYS A 786 29.41 6.53 22.27
CA LYS A 786 29.48 6.28 23.72
C LYS A 786 30.91 6.27 24.26
N LEU A 787 31.90 5.93 23.43
CA LEU A 787 33.32 5.93 23.79
C LEU A 787 33.90 7.35 23.86
N LEU A 788 33.54 8.21 22.90
CA LEU A 788 34.01 9.60 22.84
C LEU A 788 33.44 10.47 23.97
N CYS A 789 32.17 10.27 24.31
CA CYS A 789 31.50 11.02 25.37
C CYS A 789 30.86 10.11 26.43
N PRO A 790 31.65 9.68 27.42
CA PRO A 790 31.11 8.93 28.55
C PRO A 790 30.12 9.80 29.34
N ASN A 791 29.08 9.18 29.88
CA ASN A 791 28.05 9.80 30.72
C ASN A 791 27.10 10.80 30.03
N MET A 792 27.04 10.86 28.70
CA MET A 792 26.02 11.66 27.99
C MET A 792 24.58 11.37 28.47
N ASN A 793 24.29 10.10 28.79
CA ASN A 793 22.98 9.64 29.27
C ASN A 793 22.68 10.01 30.75
N LYS A 794 23.61 10.68 31.44
CA LYS A 794 23.47 11.12 32.84
C LYS A 794 23.48 12.65 32.97
N ALA A 795 23.46 13.36 31.86
CA ALA A 795 23.36 14.81 31.81
C ALA A 795 21.92 15.18 31.46
N TRP A 796 21.29 15.99 32.30
CA TRP A 796 19.88 16.38 32.17
C TRP A 796 19.77 17.90 32.15
N ASN A 797 19.03 18.46 31.19
CA ASN A 797 18.69 19.89 31.16
C ASN A 797 17.35 20.13 31.90
N ALA A 798 17.09 21.34 32.37
CA ALA A 798 15.85 21.70 33.07
C ALA A 798 14.58 21.32 32.28
N LYS A 799 14.60 21.49 30.95
CA LYS A 799 13.49 21.05 30.08
C LYS A 799 13.33 19.53 30.02
N GLU A 800 14.44 18.79 30.04
CA GLU A 800 14.41 17.32 30.00
C GLU A 800 13.86 16.78 31.31
N VAL A 801 14.22 17.39 32.45
CA VAL A 801 13.62 17.08 33.77
C VAL A 801 12.13 17.40 33.78
N GLY A 802 11.71 18.52 33.18
CA GLY A 802 10.30 18.93 33.07
C GLY A 802 9.39 17.95 32.33
N TYR A 803 9.92 17.06 31.48
CA TYR A 803 9.13 16.00 30.85
C TYR A 803 8.79 14.83 31.78
N HIS A 804 9.46 14.75 32.93
CA HIS A 804 9.30 13.69 33.94
C HIS A 804 8.47 14.20 35.14
N ALA A 805 7.28 14.74 34.86
CA ALA A 805 6.34 15.25 35.86
C ALA A 805 5.20 14.28 36.19
N ALA A 806 5.14 13.11 35.54
CA ALA A 806 4.04 12.16 35.71
C ALA A 806 4.16 11.35 37.02
N SER A 807 3.05 10.86 37.56
CA SER A 807 3.02 10.07 38.81
C SER A 807 3.77 8.72 38.74
N ASN A 808 4.05 8.22 37.55
CA ASN A 808 4.83 7.00 37.30
C ASN A 808 6.24 7.28 36.73
N ASP A 809 6.59 8.55 36.54
CA ASP A 809 7.89 9.00 36.03
C ASP A 809 8.15 10.41 36.57
N TYR A 810 8.69 10.46 37.78
CA TYR A 810 8.71 11.65 38.63
C TYR A 810 10.14 12.02 39.02
N TYR A 811 10.73 12.99 38.32
CA TYR A 811 12.08 13.47 38.57
C TYR A 811 12.06 14.89 39.13
N VAL A 812 13.04 15.21 39.98
CA VAL A 812 13.23 16.55 40.52
C VAL A 812 14.71 16.93 40.42
N SER A 813 14.99 18.22 40.24
CA SER A 813 16.34 18.73 40.42
C SER A 813 16.51 19.35 41.80
N PHE A 814 17.66 19.09 42.41
CA PHE A 814 18.07 19.73 43.66
C PHE A 814 19.56 20.00 43.60
N ARG A 815 19.92 21.28 43.71
CA ARG A 815 21.29 21.82 43.72
C ARG A 815 22.17 21.20 42.66
N GLY A 816 21.79 21.38 41.40
CA GLY A 816 22.58 20.92 40.27
C GLY A 816 22.62 19.41 40.04
N HIS A 817 21.81 18.63 40.77
CA HIS A 817 21.68 17.19 40.60
C HIS A 817 20.23 16.78 40.33
N VAL A 818 20.04 15.68 39.60
CA VAL A 818 18.71 15.14 39.25
C VAL A 818 18.47 13.82 39.98
N TYR A 819 17.28 13.71 40.58
CA TYR A 819 16.88 12.58 41.41
C TYR A 819 15.57 11.96 40.91
N ASP A 820 15.51 10.63 40.94
CA ASP A 820 14.32 9.86 40.60
C ASP A 820 13.51 9.55 41.86
N LEU A 821 12.45 10.31 42.09
CA LEU A 821 11.58 10.18 43.27
C LEU A 821 10.28 9.43 42.97
N THR A 822 10.20 8.71 41.84
CA THR A 822 9.02 7.96 41.40
C THR A 822 8.46 7.01 42.46
N LYS A 823 9.31 6.44 43.32
CA LYS A 823 8.87 5.60 44.44
C LYS A 823 8.71 6.39 45.74
N PHE A 824 9.54 7.41 45.94
CA PHE A 824 9.65 8.15 47.19
C PHE A 824 8.51 9.16 47.40
N HIS A 825 8.03 9.82 46.34
CA HIS A 825 6.93 10.79 46.46
C HIS A 825 5.60 10.16 46.93
N LYS A 826 5.43 8.84 46.77
CA LYS A 826 4.25 8.08 47.24
C LYS A 826 4.37 7.64 48.70
N THR A 827 5.58 7.67 49.26
CA THR A 827 5.83 7.25 50.65
C THR A 827 5.73 8.42 51.60
N GLN A 828 5.06 8.21 52.73
CA GLN A 828 4.99 9.21 53.79
C GLN A 828 6.38 9.48 54.37
N HIS A 829 6.83 10.74 54.22
CA HIS A 829 8.16 11.20 54.64
C HIS A 829 8.12 12.53 55.41
N SER A 830 6.93 13.06 55.69
CA SER A 830 6.77 14.21 56.59
C SER A 830 6.54 13.74 58.02
N ASP A 831 7.27 14.36 58.95
CA ASP A 831 7.15 14.10 60.40
C ASP A 831 6.14 15.04 61.09
N GLY A 832 5.51 15.94 60.32
CA GLY A 832 4.54 16.93 60.80
C GLY A 832 3.08 16.54 60.57
N VAL A 833 2.17 17.50 60.79
CA VAL A 833 0.71 17.30 60.62
C VAL A 833 0.32 17.10 59.15
N ILE A 834 1.14 17.60 58.23
CA ILE A 834 0.89 17.55 56.78
C ILE A 834 1.25 16.16 56.27
N GLN A 835 0.32 15.47 55.61
CA GLN A 835 0.56 14.16 54.99
C GLN A 835 1.06 14.35 53.55
N THR A 836 2.01 13.53 53.10
CA THR A 836 2.46 13.50 51.70
C THR A 836 1.42 12.77 50.87
N THR A 837 0.37 13.49 50.48
CA THR A 837 -0.65 12.99 49.55
C THR A 837 -0.20 13.21 48.11
N THR A 838 -0.77 12.46 47.17
CA THR A 838 -0.49 12.62 45.74
C THR A 838 -0.73 14.06 45.27
N ALA A 839 -1.80 14.70 45.74
CA ALA A 839 -2.13 16.09 45.42
C ALA A 839 -1.09 17.10 45.94
N ASN A 840 -0.43 16.81 47.06
CA ASN A 840 0.60 17.70 47.62
C ASN A 840 1.95 17.54 46.92
N MET A 841 2.23 16.36 46.35
CA MET A 841 3.51 16.08 45.72
C MET A 841 3.49 16.35 44.20
N GLU A 842 2.36 16.17 43.51
CA GLU A 842 2.23 16.37 42.06
C GLU A 842 2.87 17.66 41.50
N PRO A 843 2.75 18.84 42.15
CA PRO A 843 3.30 20.09 41.60
C PRO A 843 4.84 20.15 41.55
N PHE A 844 5.54 19.30 42.30
CA PHE A 844 7.01 19.31 42.33
C PHE A 844 7.63 18.40 41.27
N GLY A 845 6.82 17.65 40.51
CA GLY A 845 7.31 16.80 39.43
C GLY A 845 7.91 17.62 38.31
N GLY A 846 9.14 17.33 37.93
CA GLY A 846 9.85 17.99 36.83
C GLY A 846 10.40 19.38 37.15
N THR A 847 10.33 19.84 38.41
CA THR A 847 10.79 21.18 38.82
C THR A 847 12.06 21.13 39.68
N ASP A 848 12.67 22.30 39.89
CA ASP A 848 13.80 22.46 40.79
C ASP A 848 13.31 22.77 42.21
N VAL A 849 13.66 21.92 43.17
CA VAL A 849 13.22 22.05 44.57
C VAL A 849 14.28 22.70 45.48
N SER A 850 15.34 23.27 44.90
CA SER A 850 16.46 23.88 45.66
C SER A 850 16.05 24.99 46.62
N GLU A 851 15.02 25.75 46.29
CA GLU A 851 14.48 26.84 47.13
C GLU A 851 13.68 26.31 48.33
N TYR A 852 13.11 25.10 48.21
CA TYR A 852 12.31 24.50 49.28
C TYR A 852 13.17 23.82 50.35
N ILE A 853 14.37 23.37 50.01
CA ILE A 853 15.26 22.61 50.90
C ILE A 853 16.55 23.40 51.12
N VAL A 854 16.58 24.22 52.16
CA VAL A 854 17.70 25.11 52.45
C VAL A 854 18.44 24.64 53.71
N PRO A 855 19.74 24.29 53.62
CA PRO A 855 20.52 23.96 54.79
C PRO A 855 20.88 25.22 55.58
N PRO A 856 21.07 25.10 56.91
CA PRO A 856 21.55 26.19 57.73
C PRO A 856 22.95 26.60 57.30
N LEU A 857 23.14 27.90 57.08
CA LEU A 857 24.41 28.47 56.60
C LEU A 857 25.59 28.18 57.53
N SER A 858 25.33 28.04 58.84
CA SER A 858 26.36 27.68 59.84
C SER A 858 26.96 26.29 59.63
N ILE A 859 26.24 25.38 58.97
CA ILE A 859 26.75 24.03 58.61
C ILE A 859 27.23 24.01 57.16
N ALA A 860 26.50 24.67 56.26
CA ALA A 860 26.84 24.68 54.84
C ALA A 860 28.18 25.40 54.57
N CYS A 861 28.48 26.47 55.33
CA CYS A 861 29.63 27.35 55.12
C CYS A 861 30.55 27.43 56.35
N PRO A 862 31.24 26.33 56.71
CA PRO A 862 32.12 26.28 57.88
C PRO A 862 33.31 27.22 57.69
N GLY A 863 33.58 28.06 58.70
CA GLY A 863 34.72 28.99 58.70
C GLY A 863 34.49 30.34 58.00
N LEU A 864 33.34 30.54 57.35
CA LEU A 864 32.91 31.83 56.78
C LEU A 864 31.76 32.43 57.57
N VAL A 865 30.76 31.62 57.90
CA VAL A 865 29.66 32.01 58.79
C VAL A 865 30.02 31.54 60.20
N GLY A 866 29.90 32.43 61.19
CA GLY A 866 30.12 32.09 62.60
C GLY A 866 29.12 31.05 63.11
N THR A 867 29.14 30.75 64.42
CA THR A 867 28.18 29.82 65.06
C THR A 867 26.75 30.37 65.16
N SER A 868 26.49 31.55 64.57
CA SER A 868 25.20 32.22 64.57
C SER A 868 24.17 31.46 63.72
N THR A 869 23.12 30.94 64.36
CA THR A 869 22.01 30.20 63.69
C THR A 869 20.87 31.10 63.21
N THR A 870 21.07 32.42 63.24
CA THR A 870 20.07 33.44 62.90
C THR A 870 20.23 34.01 61.50
N ILE A 871 21.25 33.59 60.76
CA ILE A 871 21.54 34.11 59.41
C ILE A 871 20.90 33.15 58.39
N SER A 872 20.04 33.69 57.53
CA SER A 872 19.39 32.99 56.42
C SER A 872 19.41 33.87 55.18
N LEU A 873 19.45 33.26 53.99
CA LEU A 873 19.30 34.00 52.74
C LEU A 873 17.81 34.17 52.41
N THR A 874 17.47 35.27 51.77
CA THR A 874 16.13 35.58 51.27
C THR A 874 16.15 35.50 49.74
N SER A 875 15.43 34.53 49.18
CA SER A 875 15.27 34.41 47.73
C SER A 875 14.39 35.55 47.16
N ASN A 876 14.60 35.87 45.90
CA ASN A 876 13.79 36.85 45.17
C ASN A 876 12.45 36.25 44.68
N THR A 877 12.38 34.93 44.57
CA THR A 877 11.22 34.14 44.15
C THR A 877 10.29 33.83 45.33
N THR A 878 9.00 34.13 45.19
CA THR A 878 8.00 33.74 46.18
C THR A 878 7.70 32.26 46.07
N LEU A 879 7.85 31.52 47.17
CA LEU A 879 7.51 30.10 47.23
C LEU A 879 6.01 29.89 46.98
N GLU A 880 5.68 29.24 45.87
CA GLU A 880 4.29 28.95 45.47
C GLU A 880 3.60 27.98 46.43
N TYR A 881 4.39 27.05 47.02
CA TYR A 881 3.90 26.02 47.94
C TYR A 881 4.69 26.00 49.27
N PRO A 882 4.45 26.94 50.20
CA PRO A 882 5.22 27.07 51.44
C PRO A 882 5.20 25.83 52.35
N GLN A 883 4.17 24.99 52.24
CA GLN A 883 4.03 23.75 53.00
C GLN A 883 5.11 22.68 52.71
N ALA A 884 5.84 22.80 51.60
CA ALA A 884 6.90 21.87 51.22
C ALA A 884 8.30 22.32 51.67
N THR A 885 8.39 23.37 52.48
CA THR A 885 9.67 23.89 52.96
C THR A 885 10.30 22.98 54.02
N HIS A 886 11.58 22.67 53.82
CA HIS A 886 12.40 21.82 54.69
C HIS A 886 13.65 22.59 55.14
N SER A 887 13.46 23.52 56.07
CA SER A 887 14.54 24.30 56.68
C SER A 887 14.92 23.69 58.04
N SER A 888 16.16 23.19 58.17
CA SER A 888 16.61 22.53 59.40
C SER A 888 17.26 23.48 60.41
N GLY A 889 16.97 23.30 61.69
CA GLY A 889 17.61 23.98 62.82
C GLY A 889 16.63 24.50 63.87
N PRO A 890 17.07 24.73 65.13
CA PRO A 890 16.17 25.10 66.22
C PRO A 890 15.43 26.44 66.03
N THR A 891 15.99 27.34 65.23
CA THR A 891 15.42 28.65 64.90
C THR A 891 14.40 28.59 63.76
N ALA A 892 14.64 27.73 62.76
CA ALA A 892 13.78 27.58 61.59
C ALA A 892 12.64 26.57 61.81
N ALA A 893 12.88 25.52 62.60
CA ALA A 893 11.93 24.50 62.99
C ALA A 893 11.77 24.46 64.53
N PRO A 894 10.88 25.28 65.12
CA PRO A 894 10.72 25.36 66.57
C PRO A 894 10.05 24.14 67.21
N ASP A 895 9.41 23.27 66.42
CA ASP A 895 8.81 22.03 66.91
C ASP A 895 9.88 20.99 67.26
N THR A 896 10.04 20.72 68.56
CA THR A 896 11.01 19.77 69.09
C THR A 896 10.74 18.31 68.73
N ASN A 897 9.53 17.97 68.26
CA ASN A 897 9.18 16.60 67.87
C ASN A 897 9.56 16.26 66.43
N SER A 898 9.85 17.26 65.59
CA SER A 898 10.22 17.06 64.19
C SER A 898 11.72 16.75 64.05
N ALA A 899 12.07 15.85 63.12
CA ALA A 899 13.48 15.58 62.80
C ALA A 899 14.21 16.81 62.23
N LEU A 900 13.48 17.80 61.70
CA LEU A 900 14.01 19.07 61.19
C LEU A 900 14.54 20.00 62.29
N HIS A 901 14.15 19.78 63.55
CA HIS A 901 14.69 20.55 64.69
C HIS A 901 16.20 20.32 64.86
N ASN A 902 16.69 19.13 64.48
CA ASN A 902 18.12 18.84 64.49
C ASN A 902 18.83 19.62 63.38
N ILE A 903 19.75 20.49 63.78
CA ILE A 903 20.55 21.29 62.85
C ILE A 903 21.32 20.42 61.83
N ASN A 904 21.72 19.20 62.21
CA ASN A 904 22.46 18.27 61.34
C ASN A 904 21.59 17.42 60.41
N TRP A 905 20.26 17.59 60.42
CA TRP A 905 19.33 16.80 59.61
C TRP A 905 19.71 16.77 58.12
N TYR A 906 20.10 17.92 57.57
CA TYR A 906 20.51 18.02 56.17
C TYR A 906 21.67 17.08 55.83
N ALA A 907 22.73 17.11 56.65
CA ALA A 907 23.94 16.33 56.39
C ALA A 907 23.79 14.83 56.74
N GLN A 908 23.04 14.50 57.80
CA GLN A 908 22.96 13.14 58.34
C GLN A 908 21.76 12.33 57.85
N THR A 909 20.68 12.98 57.45
CA THR A 909 19.43 12.32 57.06
C THR A 909 19.13 12.54 55.58
N PHE A 910 19.10 13.80 55.14
CA PHE A 910 18.68 14.16 53.78
C PHE A 910 19.70 13.72 52.72
N LEU A 911 20.97 14.14 52.84
CA LEU A 911 22.01 13.82 51.84
C LEU A 911 22.22 12.30 51.66
N PRO A 912 22.30 11.46 52.71
CA PRO A 912 22.42 10.02 52.54
C PRO A 912 21.21 9.41 51.85
N LYS A 913 20.00 9.89 52.16
CA LYS A 913 18.76 9.36 51.57
C LYS A 913 18.64 9.70 50.08
N MET A 914 18.95 10.95 49.71
CA MET A 914 18.90 11.40 48.31
C MET A 914 19.93 10.70 47.44
N LYS A 915 21.06 10.27 48.00
CA LYS A 915 22.09 9.51 47.28
C LYS A 915 21.57 8.18 46.71
N GLU A 916 20.55 7.57 47.33
CA GLU A 916 19.90 6.35 46.81
C GLU A 916 19.13 6.60 45.51
N PHE A 917 18.65 7.83 45.29
CA PHE A 917 17.79 8.23 44.17
C PHE A 917 18.54 9.02 43.08
N TYR A 918 19.87 9.14 43.21
CA TYR A 918 20.68 9.94 42.29
C TYR A 918 20.69 9.37 40.87
N LYS A 919 20.31 10.19 39.88
CA LYS A 919 20.26 9.80 38.47
C LYS A 919 21.39 10.41 37.64
N GLY A 920 21.72 11.68 37.88
CA GLY A 920 22.68 12.42 37.07
C GLY A 920 22.83 13.87 37.49
N ASP A 921 23.56 14.63 36.68
CA ASP A 921 23.82 16.05 36.92
C ASP A 921 22.92 16.93 36.06
N LEU A 922 22.46 18.05 36.62
CA LEU A 922 21.77 19.10 35.89
C LEU A 922 22.80 19.90 35.08
N VAL A 923 22.59 20.01 33.78
CA VAL A 923 23.48 20.70 32.86
C VAL A 923 22.84 21.94 32.25
N VAL A 924 23.61 23.02 32.16
CA VAL A 924 23.19 24.29 31.58
C VAL A 924 24.13 24.69 30.44
N LYS A 925 23.55 25.18 29.34
CA LYS A 925 24.33 25.60 28.17
C LYS A 925 25.21 26.81 28.50
N LYS A 926 26.45 26.81 28.00
CA LYS A 926 27.39 27.93 28.18
C LYS A 926 26.87 29.26 27.64
N SER A 927 26.09 29.23 26.56
CA SER A 927 25.45 30.43 26.02
C SER A 927 24.41 31.01 26.96
N LYS A 928 23.60 30.15 27.62
CA LYS A 928 22.58 30.53 28.59
C LYS A 928 23.20 31.13 29.85
N ILE A 929 24.28 30.52 30.35
CA ILE A 929 25.03 31.05 31.51
C ILE A 929 25.56 32.46 31.22
N LYS A 930 26.08 32.68 30.02
CA LYS A 930 26.59 34.00 29.62
C LYS A 930 25.46 35.03 29.46
N SER A 931 24.34 34.66 28.83
CA SER A 931 23.22 35.59 28.62
C SER A 931 22.56 35.98 29.93
N GLU A 932 22.23 35.04 30.80
CA GLU A 932 21.61 35.36 32.09
C GLU A 932 22.55 36.19 32.98
N GLY A 933 23.86 35.91 32.92
CA GLY A 933 24.86 36.68 33.63
C GLY A 933 25.01 38.13 33.15
N GLN A 934 25.01 38.36 31.84
CA GLN A 934 25.28 39.68 31.28
C GLN A 934 24.03 40.53 31.04
N ASP A 935 22.89 39.89 30.74
CA ASP A 935 21.67 40.56 30.31
C ASP A 935 20.60 40.64 31.42
N GLU A 936 20.56 39.67 32.36
CA GLU A 936 19.50 39.56 33.39
C GLU A 936 19.97 39.87 34.82
N ASN A 937 21.22 40.32 34.98
CA ASN A 937 21.88 40.55 36.29
C ASN A 937 21.86 39.30 37.20
N HIS A 938 21.85 38.11 36.62
CA HIS A 938 21.92 36.86 37.37
C HIS A 938 23.38 36.59 37.76
N TYR A 939 23.71 36.49 39.06
CA TYR A 939 25.11 36.35 39.51
C TYR A 939 25.61 34.90 39.41
N TRP A 940 25.41 34.30 38.24
CA TRP A 940 25.93 32.99 37.87
C TRP A 940 27.39 33.07 37.45
N PHE A 941 28.20 32.12 37.88
CA PHE A 941 29.56 31.97 37.39
C PHE A 941 29.98 30.52 37.39
N THR A 942 31.05 30.24 36.65
CA THR A 942 31.60 28.89 36.57
C THR A 942 32.98 28.83 37.22
N LEU A 943 33.26 27.73 37.92
CA LEU A 943 34.61 27.36 38.35
C LEU A 943 35.01 26.10 37.57
N GLY A 944 35.58 26.29 36.38
CA GLY A 944 35.82 25.23 35.43
C GLY A 944 34.51 24.65 34.87
N ASN A 945 34.12 23.45 35.32
CA ASN A 945 32.92 22.76 34.81
C ASN A 945 31.70 22.86 35.74
N LYS A 946 31.86 23.38 36.96
CA LYS A 946 30.79 23.55 37.94
C LYS A 946 30.17 24.94 37.80
N LEU A 947 28.85 25.02 37.89
CA LEU A 947 28.05 26.24 37.86
C LEU A 947 27.56 26.56 39.28
N TYR A 948 27.72 27.82 39.68
CA TYR A 948 27.26 28.33 40.97
C TYR A 948 26.39 29.57 40.78
N ASP A 949 25.48 29.77 41.72
CA ASP A 949 24.54 30.89 41.76
C ASP A 949 24.71 31.68 43.06
N LEU A 950 25.08 32.97 42.96
CA LEU A 950 25.19 33.86 44.13
C LEU A 950 24.10 34.95 44.16
N THR A 951 23.05 34.82 43.37
CA THR A 951 22.02 35.86 43.23
C THR A 951 21.30 36.14 44.55
N ASP A 952 20.89 35.10 45.27
CA ASP A 952 20.25 35.23 46.58
C ASP A 952 21.16 35.88 47.63
N TYR A 953 22.48 35.66 47.51
CA TYR A 953 23.46 36.28 48.42
C TYR A 953 23.51 37.80 48.22
N PHE A 954 23.70 38.26 46.99
CA PHE A 954 23.75 39.70 46.70
C PHE A 954 22.40 40.37 46.96
N HIS A 955 21.29 39.71 46.62
CA HIS A 955 19.94 40.21 46.92
C HIS A 955 19.70 40.39 48.43
N THR A 956 20.11 39.42 49.26
CA THR A 956 19.97 39.52 50.72
C THR A 956 20.84 40.64 51.29
N LEU A 957 22.04 40.81 50.74
CA LEU A 957 22.99 41.83 51.16
C LEU A 957 22.48 43.25 50.85
N ASP A 958 21.86 43.45 49.69
CA ASP A 958 21.16 44.69 49.32
C ASP A 958 19.98 44.97 50.25
N LEU A 959 19.13 43.96 50.54
CA LEU A 959 17.96 44.09 51.41
C LEU A 959 18.33 44.50 52.85
N MET A 960 19.47 43.98 53.34
CA MET A 960 19.94 44.21 54.70
C MET A 960 20.87 45.43 54.83
N ASN A 961 20.97 46.27 53.79
CA ASN A 961 21.84 47.46 53.73
C ASN A 961 23.30 47.16 54.10
N ASP A 962 23.91 46.15 53.48
CA ASP A 962 25.34 45.81 53.63
C ASP A 962 25.79 45.49 55.07
N LEU A 963 24.89 44.97 55.91
CA LEU A 963 25.21 44.66 57.30
C LEU A 963 26.34 43.59 57.38
N ASP A 964 27.38 43.87 58.18
CA ASP A 964 28.56 43.00 58.36
C ASP A 964 28.22 41.54 58.71
N THR A 965 27.06 41.31 59.34
CA THR A 965 26.59 39.96 59.71
C THR A 965 26.22 39.10 58.49
N TYR A 966 25.74 39.70 57.39
CA TYR A 966 25.38 39.02 56.14
C TYR A 966 26.54 38.97 55.15
N LYS A 967 27.61 39.72 55.40
CA LYS A 967 28.82 39.80 54.58
C LYS A 967 29.85 38.73 54.98
N PHE A 968 29.51 37.46 54.72
CA PHE A 968 30.37 36.33 55.13
C PHE A 968 31.40 35.90 54.09
N PHE A 969 31.27 36.32 52.83
CA PHE A 969 32.32 36.12 51.83
C PHE A 969 33.36 37.25 51.87
N PRO A 970 34.67 36.95 51.67
CA PRO A 970 35.68 37.99 51.56
C PRO A 970 35.41 38.95 50.38
N ASP A 971 35.72 40.24 50.57
CA ASP A 971 35.54 41.28 49.53
C ASP A 971 36.28 41.00 48.22
N GLU A 972 37.43 40.34 48.32
CA GLU A 972 38.21 39.89 47.16
C GLU A 972 37.43 38.86 46.32
N PHE A 973 36.62 38.01 46.95
CA PHE A 973 35.82 37.01 46.24
C PHE A 973 34.57 37.62 45.62
N THR A 974 33.82 38.42 46.40
CA THR A 974 32.58 39.04 45.93
C THR A 974 32.83 39.99 44.76
N SER A 975 33.94 40.73 44.78
CA SER A 975 34.33 41.62 43.68
C SER A 975 34.65 40.88 42.37
N ILE A 976 35.27 39.69 42.43
CA ILE A 976 35.54 38.86 41.24
C ILE A 976 34.23 38.39 40.60
N VAL A 977 33.26 38.01 41.42
CA VAL A 977 31.94 37.54 40.94
C VAL A 977 31.16 38.69 40.32
N GLN A 978 31.11 39.85 40.97
CA GLN A 978 30.43 41.05 40.45
C GLN A 978 31.07 41.58 39.16
N SER A 979 32.39 41.46 38.99
CA SER A 979 33.07 41.92 37.77
C SER A 979 32.91 40.97 36.58
N ASN A 980 32.59 39.70 36.82
CA ASN A 980 32.59 38.66 35.79
C ASN A 980 31.33 37.76 35.83
N PRO A 981 30.10 38.31 35.77
CA PRO A 981 28.90 37.49 35.73
C PRO A 981 28.81 36.72 34.40
N GLY A 982 28.40 35.45 34.49
CA GLY A 982 28.26 34.52 33.36
C GLY A 982 29.57 33.98 32.79
N LEU A 983 30.73 34.26 33.41
CA LEU A 983 32.05 33.84 32.94
C LEU A 983 32.69 32.75 33.82
N ASP A 984 33.82 32.20 33.37
CA ASP A 984 34.64 31.26 34.15
C ASP A 984 35.67 32.05 34.94
N ILE A 985 35.51 32.05 36.27
CA ILE A 985 36.36 32.82 37.18
C ILE A 985 37.49 31.99 37.77
N LYS A 986 37.64 30.71 37.38
CA LYS A 986 38.60 29.78 38.01
C LYS A 986 40.04 30.32 38.03
N SER A 987 40.51 30.89 36.92
CA SER A 987 41.87 31.43 36.85
C SER A 987 42.08 32.63 37.77
N GLU A 988 41.07 33.48 37.94
CA GLU A 988 41.14 34.63 38.84
C GLU A 988 41.00 34.20 40.30
N PHE A 989 40.14 33.22 40.58
CA PHE A 989 39.93 32.65 41.91
C PHE A 989 41.23 32.03 42.44
N ASP A 990 41.90 31.19 41.65
CA ASP A 990 43.15 30.54 42.05
C ASP A 990 44.34 31.52 42.17
N GLN A 991 44.31 32.63 41.43
CA GLN A 991 45.38 33.65 41.49
C GLN A 991 45.21 34.65 42.64
N LYS A 992 43.97 35.11 42.90
CA LYS A 992 43.69 36.15 43.90
C LYS A 992 43.50 35.55 45.30
N ILE A 993 42.90 34.37 45.42
CA ILE A 993 42.68 33.70 46.71
C ILE A 993 43.76 32.63 46.93
N THR A 994 44.93 33.08 47.38
CA THR A 994 46.11 32.22 47.56
C THR A 994 46.13 31.47 48.90
N ASN A 995 45.33 31.91 49.89
CA ASN A 995 45.27 31.26 51.20
C ASN A 995 44.47 29.95 51.12
N PRO A 996 45.09 28.77 51.37
CA PRO A 996 44.44 27.47 51.20
C PRO A 996 43.25 27.27 52.15
N THR A 997 43.26 27.89 53.33
CA THR A 997 42.16 27.82 54.29
C THR A 997 40.93 28.57 53.78
N ASN A 998 41.12 29.77 53.22
CA ASN A 998 40.02 30.55 52.64
C ASN A 998 39.52 29.92 51.34
N HIS A 999 40.44 29.42 50.51
CA HIS A 999 40.12 28.74 49.26
C HIS A 999 39.23 27.51 49.49
N SER A 1000 39.58 26.67 50.47
CA SER A 1000 38.78 25.50 50.84
C SER A 1000 37.46 25.87 51.52
N ALA A 1001 37.44 26.84 52.43
CA ALA A 1001 36.20 27.28 53.09
C ALA A 1001 35.18 27.88 52.10
N ILE A 1002 35.64 28.70 51.14
CA ILE A 1002 34.79 29.24 50.07
C ILE A 1002 34.29 28.12 49.17
N THR A 1003 35.18 27.24 48.70
CA THR A 1003 34.78 26.13 47.81
C THR A 1003 33.77 25.20 48.49
N GLN A 1004 33.94 24.90 49.78
CA GLN A 1004 33.01 24.06 50.53
C GLN A 1004 31.65 24.73 50.73
N CYS A 1005 31.62 26.03 51.02
CA CYS A 1005 30.38 26.82 51.11
C CYS A 1005 29.65 26.85 49.76
N LEU A 1006 30.38 27.08 48.66
CA LEU A 1006 29.83 27.07 47.31
C LEU A 1006 29.25 25.70 46.94
N ASP A 1007 29.98 24.61 47.20
CA ASP A 1007 29.53 23.24 46.90
C ASP A 1007 28.30 22.83 47.73
N ASN A 1008 28.23 23.25 48.99
CA ASN A 1008 27.12 22.86 49.87
C ASN A 1008 25.87 23.71 49.65
N MET A 1009 26.01 25.02 49.42
CA MET A 1009 24.91 26.00 49.38
C MET A 1009 24.53 26.44 47.96
N PHE A 1010 25.50 26.85 47.16
CA PHE A 1010 25.29 27.65 45.95
C PHE A 1010 25.47 26.87 44.65
N TYR A 1011 25.56 25.54 44.72
CA TYR A 1011 25.79 24.70 43.56
C TYR A 1011 24.53 24.55 42.71
N ALA A 1012 24.58 25.01 41.46
CA ALA A 1012 23.44 25.08 40.54
C ALA A 1012 23.53 24.09 39.37
N GLY A 1013 24.68 23.45 39.13
CA GLY A 1013 24.83 22.39 38.13
C GLY A 1013 26.20 22.32 37.46
N LYS A 1014 26.24 21.82 36.23
CA LYS A 1014 27.44 21.77 35.39
C LYS A 1014 27.22 22.45 34.05
N VAL A 1015 28.30 22.90 33.44
CA VAL A 1015 28.27 23.34 32.04
C VAL A 1015 27.99 22.13 31.15
N ASP A 1016 27.06 22.27 30.20
CA ASP A 1016 26.70 21.19 29.29
C ASP A 1016 27.91 20.76 28.42
N PHE A 1017 28.45 19.59 28.73
CA PHE A 1017 29.59 19.03 28.02
C PHE A 1017 29.18 18.37 26.70
N ARG A 1018 27.88 18.13 26.46
CA ARG A 1018 27.36 17.54 25.21
C ARG A 1018 27.57 18.48 24.01
N ASP A 1019 27.67 19.78 24.26
CA ASP A 1019 27.98 20.80 23.26
C ASP A 1019 29.48 20.91 22.95
N THR A 1020 30.34 20.14 23.62
CA THR A 1020 31.77 20.14 23.32
C THR A 1020 32.05 19.48 21.97
N PRO A 1021 33.10 19.93 21.25
CA PRO A 1021 33.47 19.33 19.96
C PRO A 1021 33.67 17.81 20.05
N ARG A 1022 34.17 17.30 21.19
CA ARG A 1022 34.40 15.87 21.41
C ARG A 1022 33.11 15.04 21.32
N CYS A 1023 31.97 15.59 21.75
CA CYS A 1023 30.68 14.90 21.71
C CYS A 1023 29.92 15.13 20.41
N GLN A 1024 30.08 16.31 19.81
CA GLN A 1024 29.40 16.69 18.58
C GLN A 1024 29.99 16.03 17.32
N VAL A 1025 31.27 15.61 17.34
CA VAL A 1025 31.98 15.04 16.18
C VAL A 1025 31.23 13.86 15.55
N ASN A 1026 30.63 12.95 16.34
CA ASN A 1026 29.92 11.80 15.77
C ASN A 1026 28.69 12.24 14.93
N ASN A 1027 27.91 13.19 15.46
CA ASN A 1027 26.71 13.69 14.77
C ASN A 1027 27.09 14.42 13.48
N TYR A 1028 28.16 15.23 13.50
CA TYR A 1028 28.63 15.93 12.30
C TYR A 1028 29.25 15.00 11.26
N ILE A 1029 29.93 13.92 11.66
CA ILE A 1029 30.47 12.94 10.69
C ILE A 1029 29.33 12.16 10.02
N LEU A 1030 28.30 11.73 10.76
CA LEU A 1030 27.12 11.08 10.17
C LEU A 1030 26.39 12.00 9.20
N LEU A 1031 26.24 13.29 9.56
CA LEU A 1031 25.69 14.30 8.66
C LEU A 1031 26.55 14.47 7.41
N ALA A 1032 27.88 14.51 7.56
CA ALA A 1032 28.81 14.63 6.43
C ALA A 1032 28.71 13.46 5.46
N PHE A 1033 28.63 12.20 5.93
CA PHE A 1033 28.41 11.04 5.06
C PHE A 1033 27.05 11.08 4.35
N THR A 1034 26.00 11.53 5.05
CA THR A 1034 24.66 11.70 4.47
C THR A 1034 24.68 12.75 3.36
N ILE A 1035 25.34 13.90 3.60
CA ILE A 1035 25.52 14.96 2.59
C ILE A 1035 26.33 14.42 1.40
N ILE A 1036 27.41 13.68 1.63
CA ILE A 1036 28.20 13.07 0.55
C ILE A 1036 27.34 12.11 -0.27
N LEU A 1037 26.55 11.26 0.38
CA LEU A 1037 25.67 10.30 -0.30
C LEU A 1037 24.59 11.01 -1.12
N CYS A 1038 23.87 11.96 -0.53
CA CYS A 1038 22.89 12.79 -1.23
C CYS A 1038 23.55 13.56 -2.39
N THR A 1039 24.75 14.08 -2.20
CA THR A 1039 25.51 14.78 -3.24
C THR A 1039 25.90 13.82 -4.37
N VAL A 1040 26.33 12.59 -4.07
CA VAL A 1040 26.62 11.58 -5.09
C VAL A 1040 25.35 11.21 -5.87
N ILE A 1041 24.20 11.08 -5.20
CA ILE A 1041 22.90 10.85 -5.86
C ILE A 1041 22.56 12.03 -6.78
N VAL A 1042 22.65 13.27 -6.28
CA VAL A 1042 22.36 14.48 -7.08
C VAL A 1042 23.34 14.62 -8.24
N VAL A 1043 24.63 14.34 -8.05
CA VAL A 1043 25.62 14.37 -9.13
C VAL A 1043 25.35 13.27 -10.15
N LYS A 1044 25.00 12.05 -9.73
CA LYS A 1044 24.59 10.98 -10.64
C LYS A 1044 23.32 11.32 -11.40
N PHE A 1045 22.35 11.95 -10.74
CA PHE A 1045 21.10 12.42 -11.32
C PHE A 1045 21.36 13.54 -12.35
N LEU A 1046 22.18 14.53 -12.02
CA LEU A 1046 22.57 15.60 -12.94
C LEU A 1046 23.44 15.09 -14.10
N ALA A 1047 24.30 14.09 -13.87
CA ALA A 1047 25.05 13.42 -14.93
C ALA A 1047 24.14 12.61 -15.86
N ALA A 1048 23.08 11.98 -15.33
CA ALA A 1048 22.06 11.30 -16.14
C ALA A 1048 21.23 12.28 -16.99
N LEU A 1049 21.06 13.53 -16.52
CA LEU A 1049 20.42 14.61 -17.29
C LEU A 1049 21.33 15.22 -18.37
N GLN A 1050 22.63 14.92 -18.36
CA GLN A 1050 23.56 15.38 -19.39
C GLN A 1050 23.41 14.47 -20.62
N PHE A 1051 22.66 14.93 -21.64
CA PHE A 1051 22.61 14.28 -22.96
C PHE A 1051 23.98 14.37 -23.65
N GLY A 1052 24.90 13.49 -23.25
CA GLY A 1052 26.15 13.23 -23.95
C GLY A 1052 25.88 12.42 -25.22
N SER A 1053 26.53 12.79 -26.33
CA SER A 1053 26.55 11.96 -27.52
C SER A 1053 27.19 10.60 -27.22
N LYS A 1054 26.53 9.53 -27.71
CA LYS A 1054 26.89 8.09 -27.56
C LYS A 1054 28.39 7.82 -27.32
N PRO A 1055 28.79 7.26 -26.17
CA PRO A 1055 29.97 6.41 -26.08
C PRO A 1055 29.58 4.98 -26.52
N ARG A 1056 30.37 4.40 -27.44
CA ARG A 1056 30.29 2.96 -27.73
C ARG A 1056 30.74 2.18 -26.48
N PRO A 1057 29.98 1.17 -26.01
CA PRO A 1057 30.47 0.30 -24.95
C PRO A 1057 31.66 -0.54 -25.44
N ALA A 1058 32.64 -0.74 -24.55
CA ALA A 1058 33.82 -1.55 -24.84
C ALA A 1058 33.44 -3.04 -24.91
N PRO A 1059 34.10 -3.82 -25.78
CA PRO A 1059 33.92 -5.28 -25.80
C PRO A 1059 34.46 -5.87 -24.50
N GLN A 1060 33.65 -6.70 -23.84
CA GLN A 1060 34.06 -7.50 -22.69
C GLN A 1060 34.78 -8.74 -23.20
N ASP A 1061 36.05 -8.88 -22.83
CA ASP A 1061 36.83 -10.14 -22.86
C ASP A 1061 36.47 -11.05 -21.68
#